data_AF-A0A671VLU8-F1
#
_entry.id   AF-A0A671VLU8-F1
#
_cell.length_a   1.000
_cell.length_b   1.000
_cell.length_c   1.000
_cell.angle_alpha   90.00
_cell.angle_beta   90.00
_cell.angle_gamma   90.00
#
_symmetry.space_group_name_H-M   'P 1'
#
loop_
_entity.id
_entity.type
_entity.pdbx_description
1 polymer ?
#
loop_
_entity_poly.entity_id
_entity_poly.type
_entity_poly.pdbx_seq_one_letter_code
_entity_poly.pdbx_strand_id
1 'polypeptide(L)'
;MQMQIFFPILILINVVDSHVLCLFPGLYGNEGLLPARWQLRYSGKPLGEQLLSSPTLLWLGPRLGLDTHTAMELLCLVGAALSLAATLVEALRDSVVFFCLWALYLSMYKVGQVFLYFQWDNLLLETGFLCILVAPLTLIRGSRGVREHDRVTFWLIRWLLFRLMFASGVVKLTSRCPTWWGLTALTYHYETQCIPTPLAWFAHQFPVWWQKLSVMGTYIIEIAVPLLFFSPLRRLRLGSFYLQVLLQVLIILTGNYNFFNLLTLTLCLSLLDDQHVHSKLWSWLCYLVELAVWALMIFGTIVLFDLQLDPKKNAISSRTAFTYHQFNQFLKTVTIPCIWIGVLSLTWEIVTSMFRFACVSGFLRRFCGTVQWTLFAAATAAMFTVSLVPFTYIEFDSHGRLWPGVRRAYEVTDRFQLVNSYGLFRRMTGVGGRPEVVIEGSNDGVSWTEIEFMYKPGNLSAPPPLVTPHQPRLDWQMWFAALGTHTQAPWFTSLIYRLLQGKRDVIELIQTDVSQYPFHQQPPAFLRAHRYRYWFTEPKADGSRWWRRVYDEEFYPTVHLGNAFLENMLNQYGLKDKSPVRRMSNTTVAQAVRWVRSQVRGVPAPTLIWTLIACSTIICLLQGLQNRSRHKTVSSQSDHVPDGASDLCGKSDEQQATGSTASARRCPAFRLSLCTSRICCGEDGR
;
A
#
# COMPACT_ATOMS: atom_id res chain seq x y z
N MET A 1 -17.05 -1.71 -9.93
CA MET A 1 -16.48 -2.78 -10.80
C MET A 1 -14.95 -2.82 -10.83
N GLN A 2 -14.22 -1.74 -11.17
CA GLN A 2 -12.74 -1.79 -11.28
C GLN A 2 -12.03 -2.00 -9.92
N MET A 3 -12.41 -1.31 -8.84
CA MET A 3 -11.83 -1.57 -7.50
C MET A 3 -12.10 -3.00 -6.99
N GLN A 4 -13.23 -3.60 -7.35
CA GLN A 4 -13.55 -4.99 -6.98
C GLN A 4 -12.66 -6.01 -7.71
N ILE A 5 -11.96 -5.61 -8.78
CA ILE A 5 -10.97 -6.44 -9.50
C ILE A 5 -9.57 -6.17 -8.93
N PHE A 6 -9.20 -4.90 -8.73
CA PHE A 6 -7.87 -4.54 -8.25
C PHE A 6 -7.64 -4.91 -6.79
N PHE A 7 -8.67 -4.91 -5.96
CA PHE A 7 -8.53 -5.18 -4.54
C PHE A 7 -8.17 -6.64 -4.20
N PRO A 8 -8.81 -7.66 -4.79
CA PRO A 8 -8.33 -9.06 -4.69
C PRO A 8 -6.92 -9.25 -5.23
N ILE A 9 -6.51 -8.48 -6.25
CA ILE A 9 -5.16 -8.55 -6.81
C ILE A 9 -4.16 -7.94 -5.82
N LEU A 10 -4.48 -6.84 -5.16
CA LEU A 10 -3.65 -6.28 -4.10
C LEU A 10 -3.61 -7.19 -2.89
N ILE A 11 -4.72 -7.80 -2.48
CA ILE A 11 -4.71 -8.78 -1.40
C ILE A 11 -3.90 -10.02 -1.84
N LEU A 12 -3.93 -10.41 -3.12
CA LEU A 12 -3.14 -11.53 -3.61
C LEU A 12 -1.67 -11.18 -3.57
N ILE A 13 -1.30 -10.00 -4.07
CA ILE A 13 0.05 -9.45 -3.97
C ILE A 13 0.46 -9.40 -2.50
N ASN A 14 -0.41 -8.93 -1.61
CA ASN A 14 -0.12 -8.80 -0.19
C ASN A 14 0.00 -10.13 0.54
N VAL A 15 -0.86 -11.10 0.24
CA VAL A 15 -0.80 -12.39 0.90
C VAL A 15 0.39 -13.18 0.37
N VAL A 16 0.77 -12.99 -0.89
CA VAL A 16 1.96 -13.61 -1.47
C VAL A 16 3.24 -12.88 -1.05
N ASP A 17 3.22 -11.56 -0.94
CA ASP A 17 4.38 -10.73 -0.61
C ASP A 17 4.65 -10.66 0.90
N SER A 18 3.60 -10.46 1.71
CA SER A 18 3.73 -10.59 3.16
C SER A 18 4.05 -12.02 3.56
N HIS A 19 3.80 -13.01 2.70
CA HIS A 19 3.86 -14.42 3.06
C HIS A 19 4.37 -15.38 2.00
N VAL A 20 5.56 -15.10 1.48
CA VAL A 20 6.38 -16.23 1.07
C VAL A 20 6.67 -17.06 2.32
N LEU A 21 6.21 -18.30 2.29
CA LEU A 21 6.55 -19.40 3.22
C LEU A 21 8.05 -19.46 3.59
N CYS A 22 8.92 -18.82 2.81
CA CYS A 22 10.36 -18.72 3.01
C CYS A 22 10.77 -17.75 4.13
N LEU A 23 10.08 -16.62 4.36
CA LEU A 23 10.51 -15.63 5.38
C LEU A 23 10.00 -15.96 6.79
N PHE A 24 8.84 -16.62 6.91
CA PHE A 24 8.21 -16.90 8.21
C PHE A 24 9.07 -17.76 9.15
N PRO A 25 9.69 -18.86 8.69
CA PRO A 25 10.54 -19.67 9.55
C PRO A 25 11.69 -18.85 10.15
N GLY A 26 12.35 -18.02 9.33
CA GLY A 26 13.46 -17.18 9.78
C GLY A 26 13.03 -16.04 10.71
N LEU A 27 11.89 -15.38 10.44
CA LEU A 27 11.45 -14.25 11.25
C LEU A 27 10.75 -14.69 12.53
N TYR A 28 9.82 -15.64 12.43
CA TYR A 28 8.85 -15.97 13.49
C TYR A 28 8.83 -17.44 13.91
N GLY A 29 9.61 -18.30 13.24
CA GLY A 29 9.76 -19.70 13.61
C GLY A 29 10.32 -19.87 15.02
N ASN A 30 10.27 -21.10 15.55
CA ASN A 30 10.80 -21.40 16.89
C ASN A 30 12.30 -21.06 17.00
N GLU A 31 13.03 -21.21 15.88
CA GLU A 31 14.45 -20.88 15.74
C GLU A 31 14.69 -19.54 15.01
N GLY A 32 13.63 -18.77 14.76
CA GLY A 32 13.71 -17.49 14.08
C GLY A 32 14.21 -16.35 14.97
N LEU A 33 14.21 -15.14 14.39
CA LEU A 33 14.62 -13.90 15.06
C LEU A 33 13.72 -13.55 16.24
N LEU A 34 12.40 -13.54 16.03
CA LEU A 34 11.40 -13.20 17.03
C LEU A 34 10.26 -14.24 16.99
N PRO A 35 10.41 -15.39 17.67
CA PRO A 35 9.41 -16.43 17.71
C PRO A 35 8.00 -15.90 18.04
N ALA A 36 7.04 -16.17 17.16
CA ALA A 36 5.65 -15.71 17.30
C ALA A 36 4.98 -16.21 18.61
N ARG A 37 5.42 -17.36 19.12
CA ARG A 37 4.93 -17.94 20.39
C ARG A 37 5.15 -17.04 21.60
N TRP A 38 6.09 -16.09 21.55
CA TRP A 38 6.33 -15.18 22.66
C TRP A 38 5.21 -14.15 22.86
N GLN A 39 4.43 -13.86 21.79
CA GLN A 39 3.28 -12.95 21.85
C GLN A 39 2.00 -13.64 22.34
N LEU A 40 1.82 -14.92 22.01
CA LEU A 40 0.64 -15.70 22.39
C LEU A 40 0.89 -16.49 23.66
N ARG A 41 0.63 -15.86 24.82
CA ARG A 41 0.62 -16.56 26.11
C ARG A 41 -0.78 -17.13 26.36
N TYR A 42 -0.90 -18.45 26.32
CA TYR A 42 -2.16 -19.15 26.60
C TYR A 42 -2.44 -19.13 28.11
N SER A 43 -3.15 -18.10 28.57
CA SER A 43 -3.43 -17.88 30.00
C SER A 43 -4.68 -18.63 30.52
N GLY A 44 -5.15 -19.69 29.84
CA GLY A 44 -6.34 -20.46 30.25
C GLY A 44 -7.69 -19.74 30.19
N LYS A 45 -7.71 -18.44 29.86
CA LYS A 45 -8.93 -17.63 29.71
C LYS A 45 -9.87 -18.18 28.62
N PRO A 46 -11.19 -17.96 28.71
CA PRO A 46 -12.11 -18.35 27.65
C PRO A 46 -11.76 -17.67 26.32
N LEU A 47 -12.01 -18.37 25.20
CA LEU A 47 -11.61 -17.92 23.86
C LEU A 47 -12.20 -16.55 23.48
N GLY A 48 -13.41 -16.25 23.95
CA GLY A 48 -14.05 -14.95 23.75
C GLY A 48 -13.24 -13.80 24.35
N GLU A 49 -12.86 -13.89 25.63
CA GLU A 49 -12.03 -12.87 26.27
C GLU A 49 -10.66 -12.73 25.61
N GLN A 50 -10.05 -13.84 25.20
CA GLN A 50 -8.78 -13.82 24.47
C GLN A 50 -8.92 -13.06 23.15
N LEU A 51 -9.98 -13.33 22.38
CA LEU A 51 -10.25 -12.67 21.10
C LEU A 51 -10.58 -11.18 21.27
N LEU A 52 -11.32 -10.80 22.32
CA LEU A 52 -11.57 -9.39 22.65
C LEU A 52 -10.29 -8.65 23.09
N SER A 53 -9.39 -9.34 23.78
CA SER A 53 -8.12 -8.75 24.24
C SER A 53 -7.10 -8.61 23.10
N SER A 54 -7.03 -9.60 22.21
CA SER A 54 -6.12 -9.66 21.08
C SER A 54 -6.84 -10.36 19.91
N PRO A 55 -7.37 -9.60 18.94
CA PRO A 55 -8.17 -10.16 17.86
C PRO A 55 -7.28 -10.91 16.87
N THR A 56 -7.05 -12.20 17.13
CA THR A 56 -6.29 -13.09 16.25
C THR A 56 -6.90 -14.49 16.20
N LEU A 57 -6.96 -15.06 15.00
CA LEU A 57 -7.40 -16.43 14.75
C LEU A 57 -6.36 -17.46 15.21
N LEU A 58 -5.14 -17.05 15.54
CA LEU A 58 -4.06 -17.94 15.99
C LEU A 58 -4.38 -18.63 17.33
N TRP A 59 -5.33 -18.10 18.12
CA TRP A 59 -5.86 -18.77 19.31
C TRP A 59 -6.52 -20.13 18.99
N LEU A 60 -6.96 -20.34 17.73
CA LEU A 60 -7.54 -21.60 17.26
C LEU A 60 -6.48 -22.64 16.84
N GLY A 61 -5.23 -22.22 16.60
CA GLY A 61 -4.13 -23.11 16.20
C GLY A 61 -3.97 -24.35 17.08
N PRO A 62 -3.94 -24.20 18.43
CA PRO A 62 -3.94 -25.32 19.36
C PRO A 62 -5.05 -26.35 19.17
N ARG A 63 -6.26 -25.91 18.83
CA ARG A 63 -7.42 -26.80 18.64
C ARG A 63 -7.27 -27.64 17.38
N LEU A 64 -6.52 -27.12 16.40
CA LEU A 64 -6.13 -27.85 15.18
C LEU A 64 -4.86 -28.68 15.36
N GLY A 65 -4.28 -28.71 16.56
CA GLY A 65 -3.00 -29.36 16.82
C GLY A 65 -1.83 -28.70 16.09
N LEU A 66 -1.89 -27.40 15.83
CA LEU A 66 -0.84 -26.66 15.12
C LEU A 66 0.01 -25.85 16.09
N ASP A 67 1.32 -25.82 15.83
CA ASP A 67 2.22 -24.86 16.45
C ASP A 67 1.92 -23.46 15.92
N THR A 68 2.29 -22.42 16.69
CA THR A 68 2.01 -21.03 16.31
C THR A 68 2.58 -20.67 14.94
N HIS A 69 3.81 -21.09 14.63
CA HIS A 69 4.44 -20.79 13.33
C HIS A 69 3.74 -21.51 12.18
N THR A 70 3.36 -22.79 12.34
CA THR A 70 2.63 -23.56 11.32
C THR A 70 1.21 -23.04 11.14
N ALA A 71 0.56 -22.60 12.22
CA ALA A 71 -0.74 -21.95 12.18
C ALA A 71 -0.68 -20.64 11.39
N MET A 72 0.35 -19.82 11.61
CA MET A 72 0.59 -18.61 10.82
C MET A 72 0.71 -18.92 9.34
N GLU A 73 1.54 -19.90 8.95
CA GLU A 73 1.67 -20.33 7.56
C GLU A 73 0.35 -20.85 6.96
N LEU A 74 -0.45 -21.57 7.74
CA LEU A 74 -1.78 -22.01 7.30
C LEU A 74 -2.70 -20.81 7.02
N LEU A 75 -2.73 -19.81 7.91
CA LEU A 75 -3.52 -18.60 7.68
C LEU A 75 -3.09 -17.88 6.39
N CYS A 76 -1.77 -17.84 6.12
CA CYS A 76 -1.22 -17.29 4.88
C CYS A 76 -1.68 -18.07 3.66
N LEU A 77 -1.57 -19.41 3.68
CA LEU A 77 -1.99 -20.28 2.58
C LEU A 77 -3.49 -20.15 2.30
N VAL A 78 -4.32 -20.13 3.35
CA VAL A 78 -5.77 -19.92 3.22
C VAL A 78 -6.06 -18.54 2.66
N GLY A 79 -5.37 -17.49 3.13
CA GLY A 79 -5.50 -16.15 2.58
C GLY A 79 -5.11 -16.09 1.09
N ALA A 80 -4.04 -16.77 0.69
CA ALA A 80 -3.54 -16.77 -0.67
C ALA A 80 -4.55 -17.44 -1.60
N ALA A 81 -5.06 -18.60 -1.19
CA ALA A 81 -6.08 -19.34 -1.91
C ALA A 81 -7.38 -18.55 -2.03
N LEU A 82 -7.88 -17.93 -0.94
CA LEU A 82 -9.08 -17.11 -0.96
C LEU A 82 -8.92 -15.87 -1.85
N SER A 83 -7.74 -15.22 -1.82
CA SER A 83 -7.48 -14.04 -2.64
C SER A 83 -7.36 -14.39 -4.12
N LEU A 84 -6.73 -15.52 -4.44
CA LEU A 84 -6.65 -16.03 -5.81
C LEU A 84 -8.06 -16.39 -6.32
N ALA A 85 -8.86 -17.06 -5.48
CA ALA A 85 -10.23 -17.41 -5.83
C ALA A 85 -11.11 -16.16 -6.06
N ALA A 86 -10.99 -15.13 -5.21
CA ALA A 86 -11.69 -13.85 -5.40
C ALA A 86 -11.22 -13.08 -6.65
N THR A 87 -9.94 -13.25 -7.03
CA THR A 87 -9.39 -12.66 -8.27
C THR A 87 -9.99 -13.34 -9.50
N LEU A 88 -10.01 -14.67 -9.52
CA LEU A 88 -10.41 -15.49 -10.68
C LEU A 88 -11.92 -15.66 -10.84
N VAL A 89 -12.68 -15.59 -9.75
CA VAL A 89 -14.12 -15.87 -9.72
C VAL A 89 -14.89 -14.66 -9.21
N GLU A 90 -15.64 -14.01 -10.10
CA GLU A 90 -16.45 -12.83 -9.75
C GLU A 90 -17.48 -13.12 -8.65
N ALA A 91 -18.00 -14.35 -8.58
CA ALA A 91 -18.98 -14.75 -7.57
C ALA A 91 -18.42 -14.75 -6.13
N LEU A 92 -17.09 -14.86 -5.96
CA LEU A 92 -16.41 -14.85 -4.67
C LEU A 92 -15.98 -13.44 -4.23
N ARG A 93 -16.31 -12.41 -5.00
CA ARG A 93 -16.02 -11.00 -4.66
C ARG A 93 -17.12 -10.43 -3.78
N ASP A 94 -17.36 -11.06 -2.64
CA ASP A 94 -18.37 -10.63 -1.68
C ASP A 94 -17.77 -10.11 -0.37
N SER A 95 -18.60 -9.45 0.42
CA SER A 95 -18.19 -8.86 1.70
C SER A 95 -17.71 -9.90 2.71
N VAL A 96 -18.16 -11.15 2.62
CA VAL A 96 -17.77 -12.23 3.53
C VAL A 96 -16.34 -12.68 3.25
N VAL A 97 -16.01 -12.88 1.97
CA VAL A 97 -14.64 -13.23 1.55
C VAL A 97 -13.66 -12.11 1.92
N PHE A 98 -14.01 -10.84 1.70
CA PHE A 98 -13.16 -9.73 2.14
C PHE A 98 -13.04 -9.64 3.66
N PHE A 99 -14.10 -9.93 4.41
CA PHE A 99 -14.02 -10.00 5.87
C PHE A 99 -13.08 -11.12 6.34
N CYS A 100 -13.16 -12.31 5.71
CA CYS A 100 -12.24 -13.40 5.98
C CYS A 100 -10.79 -12.99 5.67
N LEU A 101 -10.52 -12.39 4.51
CA LEU A 101 -9.17 -11.92 4.14
C LEU A 101 -8.64 -10.88 5.12
N TRP A 102 -9.47 -9.92 5.52
CA TRP A 102 -9.11 -8.90 6.51
C TRP A 102 -8.82 -9.53 7.89
N ALA A 103 -9.66 -10.45 8.36
CA ALA A 103 -9.48 -11.12 9.64
C ALA A 103 -8.20 -12.00 9.67
N LEU A 104 -7.90 -12.68 8.55
CA LEU A 104 -6.65 -13.45 8.38
C LEU A 104 -5.43 -12.53 8.49
N TYR A 105 -5.44 -11.38 7.80
CA TYR A 105 -4.33 -10.43 7.85
C TYR A 105 -4.18 -9.77 9.23
N LEU A 106 -5.28 -9.34 9.85
CA LEU A 106 -5.28 -8.77 11.21
C LEU A 106 -4.69 -9.75 12.22
N SER A 107 -5.01 -11.05 12.08
CA SER A 107 -4.48 -12.10 12.95
C SER A 107 -2.96 -12.19 12.91
N MET A 108 -2.39 -12.03 11.70
CA MET A 108 -0.95 -12.03 11.47
C MET A 108 -0.31 -10.74 11.97
N TYR A 109 -0.90 -9.59 11.65
CA TYR A 109 -0.45 -8.27 12.11
C TYR A 109 -0.30 -8.20 13.63
N LYS A 110 -1.27 -8.75 14.39
CA LYS A 110 -1.24 -8.73 15.86
C LYS A 110 -0.09 -9.53 16.47
N VAL A 111 0.40 -10.55 15.79
CA VAL A 111 1.48 -11.42 16.28
C VAL A 111 2.83 -11.10 15.61
N GLY A 112 2.81 -10.36 14.52
CA GLY A 112 3.96 -10.13 13.65
C GLY A 112 4.96 -9.06 14.11
N GLN A 113 4.78 -8.47 15.30
CA GLN A 113 5.75 -7.60 15.97
C GLN A 113 6.33 -6.50 15.04
N VAL A 114 7.61 -6.14 15.20
CA VAL A 114 8.29 -5.09 14.42
C VAL A 114 8.33 -5.37 12.91
N PHE A 115 8.30 -6.64 12.50
CA PHE A 115 8.39 -7.03 11.09
C PHE A 115 7.05 -6.94 10.35
N LEU A 116 5.91 -6.74 11.02
CA LEU A 116 4.57 -6.60 10.43
C LEU A 116 3.82 -5.34 10.93
N TYR A 117 4.57 -4.31 11.31
CA TYR A 117 4.04 -3.04 11.86
C TYR A 117 4.47 -1.83 11.02
N PHE A 118 4.41 -1.93 9.70
CA PHE A 118 4.76 -0.82 8.80
C PHE A 118 3.53 -0.02 8.36
N GLN A 119 3.72 1.20 7.85
CA GLN A 119 2.60 2.07 7.42
C GLN A 119 1.76 1.46 6.30
N TRP A 120 2.35 0.64 5.42
CA TRP A 120 1.61 -0.07 4.39
C TRP A 120 0.79 -1.23 4.93
N ASP A 121 1.22 -1.88 6.02
CA ASP A 121 0.42 -2.89 6.71
C ASP A 121 -0.85 -2.23 7.33
N ASN A 122 -0.69 -1.04 7.91
CA ASN A 122 -1.81 -0.25 8.44
C ASN A 122 -2.78 0.20 7.34
N LEU A 123 -2.25 0.71 6.22
CA LEU A 123 -3.06 1.13 5.07
C LEU A 123 -3.82 -0.05 4.48
N LEU A 124 -3.21 -1.24 4.43
CA LEU A 124 -3.86 -2.44 3.93
C LEU A 124 -5.01 -2.88 4.84
N LEU A 125 -4.83 -2.86 6.16
CA LEU A 125 -5.89 -3.21 7.11
C LEU A 125 -7.09 -2.26 6.99
N GLU A 126 -6.83 -0.96 6.91
CA GLU A 126 -7.87 0.05 6.75
C GLU A 126 -8.59 -0.09 5.40
N THR A 127 -7.83 -0.25 4.31
CA THR A 127 -8.43 -0.46 2.97
C THR A 127 -9.19 -1.80 2.89
N GLY A 128 -8.65 -2.86 3.49
CA GLY A 128 -9.28 -4.18 3.62
C GLY A 128 -10.62 -4.11 4.29
N PHE A 129 -10.71 -3.36 5.39
CA PHE A 129 -11.98 -3.14 6.07
C PHE A 129 -12.97 -2.35 5.21
N LEU A 130 -12.53 -1.28 4.55
CA LEU A 130 -13.40 -0.50 3.65
C LEU A 130 -13.94 -1.35 2.49
N CYS A 131 -13.16 -2.30 1.98
CA CYS A 131 -13.61 -3.19 0.93
C CYS A 131 -14.71 -4.17 1.36
N ILE A 132 -14.81 -4.48 2.66
CA ILE A 132 -15.96 -5.24 3.21
C ILE A 132 -17.25 -4.43 3.01
N LEU A 133 -17.19 -3.11 3.20
CA LEU A 133 -18.34 -2.22 3.04
C LEU A 133 -18.69 -1.97 1.56
N VAL A 134 -17.69 -1.93 0.69
CA VAL A 134 -17.86 -1.68 -0.76
C VAL A 134 -18.29 -2.94 -1.51
N ALA A 135 -17.98 -4.12 -0.99
CA ALA A 135 -18.32 -5.38 -1.64
C ALA A 135 -19.81 -5.72 -1.52
N PRO A 136 -20.38 -6.38 -2.54
CA PRO A 136 -21.76 -6.78 -2.49
C PRO A 136 -21.98 -7.84 -1.40
N LEU A 137 -22.91 -7.59 -0.48
CA LEU A 137 -23.51 -8.63 0.35
C LEU A 137 -24.35 -9.57 -0.55
N THR A 138 -23.81 -10.75 -0.82
CA THR A 138 -24.39 -11.83 -1.65
C THR A 138 -25.42 -12.69 -0.91
N LEU A 139 -25.46 -12.61 0.43
CA LEU A 139 -26.45 -13.32 1.26
C LEU A 139 -27.91 -13.01 0.89
N ILE A 140 -28.15 -11.86 0.24
CA ILE A 140 -29.45 -11.48 -0.33
C ILE A 140 -29.33 -11.64 -1.85
N ARG A 141 -29.48 -12.89 -2.29
CA ARG A 141 -29.30 -13.37 -3.67
C ARG A 141 -30.44 -12.88 -4.57
N GLY A 142 -30.41 -11.60 -4.93
CA GLY A 142 -31.43 -11.02 -5.80
C GLY A 142 -31.01 -9.64 -6.31
N SER A 143 -30.47 -9.61 -7.54
CA SER A 143 -30.13 -8.41 -8.33
C SER A 143 -28.68 -7.92 -8.21
N ARG A 144 -27.86 -8.35 -9.18
CA ARG A 144 -26.56 -7.76 -9.56
C ARG A 144 -26.71 -6.44 -10.35
N GLY A 145 -27.93 -5.92 -10.47
CA GLY A 145 -28.16 -4.59 -11.06
C GLY A 145 -27.43 -3.52 -10.25
N VAL A 146 -26.80 -2.57 -10.95
CA VAL A 146 -26.01 -1.43 -10.45
C VAL A 146 -26.50 -1.01 -9.06
N ARG A 147 -25.64 -1.25 -8.07
CA ARG A 147 -25.94 -1.10 -6.66
C ARG A 147 -25.59 0.32 -6.25
N GLU A 148 -26.59 1.20 -6.17
CA GLU A 148 -26.42 2.65 -5.92
C GLU A 148 -25.73 3.00 -4.58
N HIS A 149 -25.56 2.04 -3.66
CA HIS A 149 -24.74 2.19 -2.44
C HIS A 149 -23.24 2.31 -2.70
N ASP A 150 -22.81 2.04 -3.94
CA ASP A 150 -21.43 2.25 -4.36
C ASP A 150 -21.00 3.70 -4.07
N ARG A 151 -21.85 4.71 -4.29
CA ARG A 151 -21.44 6.13 -4.10
C ARG A 151 -21.04 6.46 -2.66
N VAL A 152 -21.85 6.04 -1.68
CA VAL A 152 -21.62 6.32 -0.25
C VAL A 152 -20.39 5.56 0.27
N THR A 153 -20.22 4.32 -0.16
CA THR A 153 -19.10 3.47 0.29
C THR A 153 -17.78 3.83 -0.40
N PHE A 154 -17.81 4.18 -1.69
CA PHE A 154 -16.64 4.72 -2.41
C PHE A 154 -16.20 6.09 -1.89
N TRP A 155 -17.11 6.87 -1.31
CA TRP A 155 -16.74 8.11 -0.64
C TRP A 155 -15.76 7.89 0.52
N LEU A 156 -15.89 6.80 1.29
CA LEU A 156 -14.92 6.46 2.36
C LEU A 156 -13.52 6.21 1.81
N ILE A 157 -13.41 5.55 0.66
CA ILE A 157 -12.13 5.30 -0.01
C ILE A 157 -11.50 6.62 -0.44
N ARG A 158 -12.31 7.54 -0.99
CA ARG A 158 -11.86 8.90 -1.33
C ARG A 158 -11.41 9.68 -0.09
N TRP A 159 -12.13 9.53 1.02
CA TRP A 159 -11.76 10.13 2.31
C TRP A 159 -10.45 9.55 2.87
N LEU A 160 -10.23 8.23 2.75
CA LEU A 160 -8.96 7.59 3.09
C LEU A 160 -7.82 8.14 2.21
N LEU A 161 -8.00 8.21 0.89
CA LEU A 161 -7.00 8.77 -0.03
C LEU A 161 -6.66 10.23 0.34
N PHE A 162 -7.68 11.04 0.65
CA PHE A 162 -7.49 12.41 1.12
C PHE A 162 -6.61 12.45 2.37
N ARG A 163 -6.97 11.70 3.42
CA ARG A 163 -6.20 11.65 4.67
C ARG A 163 -4.77 11.19 4.43
N LEU A 164 -4.57 10.15 3.63
CA LEU A 164 -3.26 9.60 3.31
C LEU A 164 -2.37 10.65 2.65
N MET A 165 -2.83 11.29 1.58
CA MET A 165 -2.04 12.28 0.83
C MET A 165 -1.81 13.55 1.65
N PHE A 166 -2.89 14.09 2.23
CA PHE A 166 -2.83 15.32 3.02
C PHE A 166 -1.92 15.19 4.25
N ALA A 167 -2.06 14.09 5.01
CA ALA A 167 -1.20 13.86 6.15
C ALA A 167 0.26 13.69 5.73
N SER A 168 0.54 12.94 4.65
CA SER A 168 1.90 12.73 4.15
C SER A 168 2.62 14.03 3.77
N GLY A 169 1.91 15.00 3.18
CA GLY A 169 2.46 16.32 2.88
C GLY A 169 2.63 17.20 4.11
N VAL A 170 1.60 17.28 4.96
CA VAL A 170 1.63 18.17 6.12
C VAL A 170 2.68 17.76 7.15
N VAL A 171 2.89 16.46 7.40
CA VAL A 171 3.89 16.03 8.39
C VAL A 171 5.31 16.49 8.03
N LYS A 172 5.65 16.59 6.73
CA LYS A 172 6.97 17.03 6.26
C LYS A 172 7.28 18.44 6.73
N LEU A 173 6.32 19.35 6.66
CA LEU A 173 6.46 20.73 7.12
C LEU A 173 6.35 20.85 8.65
N THR A 174 5.41 20.13 9.29
CA THR A 174 5.28 20.16 10.76
C THR A 174 6.47 19.54 11.49
N SER A 175 7.29 18.74 10.81
CA SER A 175 8.50 18.12 11.36
C SER A 175 9.61 19.11 11.76
N ARG A 176 9.53 20.36 11.24
CA ARG A 176 10.58 21.39 11.30
C ARG A 176 11.92 20.96 10.71
N CYS A 177 11.93 19.97 9.82
CA CYS A 177 13.15 19.49 9.18
C CYS A 177 13.74 20.58 8.24
N PRO A 178 15.01 21.00 8.43
CA PRO A 178 15.61 22.07 7.64
C PRO A 178 15.65 21.78 6.13
N THR A 179 15.76 20.51 5.72
CA THR A 179 15.82 20.14 4.30
C THR A 179 14.45 20.23 3.61
N TRP A 180 13.37 19.89 4.32
CA TRP A 180 11.99 20.06 3.83
C TRP A 180 11.65 21.55 3.69
N TRP A 181 12.03 22.38 4.67
CA TRP A 181 11.86 23.84 4.61
C TRP A 181 12.81 24.52 3.61
N GLY A 182 14.02 23.98 3.43
CA GLY A 182 15.00 24.47 2.46
C GLY A 182 14.74 24.03 1.02
N LEU A 183 13.68 23.25 0.77
CA LEU A 183 13.36 22.62 -0.52
C LEU A 183 14.45 21.66 -1.05
N THR A 184 15.37 21.20 -0.21
CA THR A 184 16.48 20.33 -0.61
C THR A 184 16.26 18.87 -0.21
N ALA A 185 15.12 18.49 0.35
CA ALA A 185 14.88 17.12 0.80
C ALA A 185 15.15 16.05 -0.28
N LEU A 186 14.73 16.29 -1.54
CA LEU A 186 14.94 15.33 -2.63
C LEU A 186 16.41 15.19 -3.07
N THR A 187 17.30 16.14 -2.73
CA THR A 187 18.73 15.95 -3.00
C THR A 187 19.31 14.79 -2.18
N TYR A 188 18.73 14.52 -1.00
CA TYR A 188 19.15 13.40 -0.14
C TYR A 188 18.24 12.19 -0.28
N HIS A 189 16.97 12.39 -0.67
CA HIS A 189 15.96 11.35 -0.65
C HIS A 189 16.36 10.12 -1.47
N TYR A 190 16.75 10.30 -2.73
CA TYR A 190 17.03 9.17 -3.62
C TYR A 190 18.10 8.20 -3.09
N GLU A 191 19.13 8.68 -2.40
CA GLU A 191 20.18 7.80 -1.86
C GLU A 191 19.85 7.22 -0.48
N THR A 192 19.10 7.98 0.34
CA THR A 192 18.81 7.63 1.75
C THR A 192 17.52 6.83 1.95
N GLN A 193 16.71 6.67 0.90
CA GLN A 193 15.55 5.77 0.83
C GLN A 193 15.88 4.36 1.31
N CYS A 194 14.94 3.60 1.86
CA CYS A 194 15.25 2.28 2.40
C CYS A 194 15.87 1.32 1.35
N ILE A 195 15.22 1.13 0.20
CA ILE A 195 15.77 0.30 -0.89
C ILE A 195 15.62 1.08 -2.20
N PRO A 196 16.64 1.86 -2.62
CA PRO A 196 16.58 2.64 -3.84
C PRO A 196 16.61 1.73 -5.08
N THR A 197 16.15 2.25 -6.21
CA THR A 197 16.29 1.59 -7.52
C THR A 197 17.49 2.15 -8.29
N PRO A 198 17.91 1.54 -9.42
CA PRO A 198 18.92 2.15 -10.29
C PRO A 198 18.53 3.56 -10.76
N LEU A 199 17.23 3.81 -10.98
CA LEU A 199 16.77 5.14 -11.40
C LEU A 199 16.95 6.18 -10.30
N ALA A 200 16.95 5.80 -9.02
CA ALA A 200 17.26 6.72 -7.94
C ALA A 200 18.66 7.33 -8.11
N TRP A 201 19.65 6.53 -8.53
CA TRP A 201 21.00 7.03 -8.80
C TRP A 201 20.98 8.08 -9.91
N PHE A 202 20.30 7.81 -11.03
CA PHE A 202 20.17 8.77 -12.13
C PHE A 202 19.40 10.02 -11.71
N ALA A 203 18.31 9.87 -10.95
CA ALA A 203 17.51 10.96 -10.44
C ALA A 203 18.29 11.84 -9.44
N HIS A 204 19.21 11.25 -8.69
CA HIS A 204 20.09 11.97 -7.77
C HIS A 204 21.06 12.92 -8.51
N GLN A 205 21.45 12.60 -9.75
CA GLN A 205 22.37 13.42 -10.54
C GLN A 205 21.73 14.70 -11.11
N PHE A 206 20.41 14.87 -11.01
CA PHE A 206 19.76 16.10 -11.48
C PHE A 206 20.22 17.32 -10.66
N PRO A 207 20.32 18.50 -11.30
CA PRO A 207 20.79 19.70 -10.64
C PRO A 207 19.86 20.14 -9.50
N VAL A 208 20.42 20.81 -8.49
CA VAL A 208 19.70 21.17 -7.27
C VAL A 208 18.42 21.99 -7.53
N TRP A 209 18.41 22.86 -8.55
CA TRP A 209 17.20 23.63 -8.88
C TRP A 209 16.03 22.73 -9.31
N TRP A 210 16.30 21.62 -10.01
CA TRP A 210 15.30 20.63 -10.40
C TRP A 210 14.75 19.87 -9.18
N GLN A 211 15.64 19.56 -8.22
CA GLN A 211 15.26 18.92 -6.98
C GLN A 211 14.36 19.80 -6.13
N LYS A 212 14.66 21.10 -6.04
CA LYS A 212 13.81 22.08 -5.36
C LYS A 212 12.42 22.15 -5.96
N LEU A 213 12.32 22.20 -7.28
CA LEU A 213 11.03 22.15 -7.97
C LEU A 213 10.27 20.85 -7.71
N SER A 214 10.98 19.73 -7.67
CA SER A 214 10.38 18.42 -7.37
C SER A 214 9.82 18.36 -5.94
N VAL A 215 10.48 18.99 -4.96
CA VAL A 215 9.96 19.13 -3.57
C VAL A 215 8.69 20.00 -3.57
N MET A 216 8.70 21.10 -4.31
CA MET A 216 7.51 21.96 -4.44
C MET A 216 6.33 21.22 -5.09
N GLY A 217 6.58 20.51 -6.19
CA GLY A 217 5.58 19.67 -6.85
C GLY A 217 5.00 18.64 -5.89
N THR A 218 5.85 18.02 -5.06
CA THR A 218 5.42 17.10 -4.00
C THR A 218 4.46 17.79 -3.02
N TYR A 219 4.77 18.99 -2.53
CA TYR A 219 3.86 19.72 -1.64
C TYR A 219 2.53 20.09 -2.28
N ILE A 220 2.53 20.50 -3.55
CA ILE A 220 1.29 20.83 -4.25
C ILE A 220 0.42 19.57 -4.42
N ILE A 221 1.02 18.46 -4.86
CA ILE A 221 0.30 17.19 -5.07
C ILE A 221 -0.17 16.58 -3.74
N GLU A 222 0.57 16.73 -2.65
CA GLU A 222 0.22 16.14 -1.36
C GLU A 222 -0.63 17.04 -0.45
N ILE A 223 -0.60 18.37 -0.58
CA ILE A 223 -1.33 19.29 0.32
C ILE A 223 -2.48 20.00 -0.39
N ALA A 224 -2.23 20.62 -1.54
CA ALA A 224 -3.24 21.43 -2.23
C ALA A 224 -4.21 20.57 -3.06
N VAL A 225 -3.68 19.65 -3.87
CA VAL A 225 -4.47 18.78 -4.77
C VAL A 225 -5.48 17.90 -4.03
N PRO A 226 -5.23 17.34 -2.83
CA PRO A 226 -6.22 16.50 -2.15
C PRO A 226 -7.53 17.23 -1.82
N LEU A 227 -7.50 18.55 -1.64
CA LEU A 227 -8.74 19.34 -1.45
C LEU A 227 -9.67 19.24 -2.66
N LEU A 228 -9.11 19.05 -3.86
CA LEU A 228 -9.87 18.90 -5.11
C LEU A 228 -10.53 17.53 -5.26
N PHE A 229 -10.21 16.54 -4.41
CA PHE A 229 -10.83 15.21 -4.46
C PHE A 229 -12.34 15.29 -4.25
N PHE A 230 -12.80 16.20 -3.38
CA PHE A 230 -14.22 16.43 -3.09
C PHE A 230 -14.88 17.45 -4.03
N SER A 231 -14.17 17.92 -5.05
CA SER A 231 -14.73 18.86 -6.01
C SER A 231 -15.90 18.23 -6.79
N PRO A 232 -17.02 18.96 -6.98
CA PRO A 232 -18.09 18.49 -7.84
C PRO A 232 -17.68 18.48 -9.33
N LEU A 233 -16.62 19.20 -9.71
CA LEU A 233 -16.14 19.30 -11.09
C LEU A 233 -15.30 18.07 -11.47
N ARG A 234 -15.81 17.25 -12.42
CA ARG A 234 -15.13 16.04 -12.89
C ARG A 234 -13.71 16.30 -13.38
N ARG A 235 -13.48 17.40 -14.10
CA ARG A 235 -12.16 17.71 -14.67
C ARG A 235 -11.11 17.99 -13.59
N LEU A 236 -11.47 18.68 -12.51
CA LEU A 236 -10.58 18.88 -11.37
C LEU A 236 -10.24 17.55 -10.67
N ARG A 237 -11.22 16.65 -10.51
CA ARG A 237 -10.97 15.30 -9.98
C ARG A 237 -10.07 14.46 -10.88
N LEU A 238 -10.26 14.55 -12.21
CA LEU A 238 -9.41 13.87 -13.19
C LEU A 238 -7.98 14.42 -13.19
N GLY A 239 -7.81 15.74 -13.16
CA GLY A 239 -6.48 16.36 -13.02
C GLY A 239 -5.80 15.92 -11.74
N SER A 240 -6.55 15.86 -10.63
CA SER A 240 -6.06 15.33 -9.35
C SER A 240 -5.66 13.86 -9.46
N PHE A 241 -6.47 13.02 -10.12
CA PHE A 241 -6.14 11.62 -10.39
C PHE A 241 -4.81 11.48 -11.14
N TYR A 242 -4.63 12.20 -12.25
CA TYR A 242 -3.40 12.09 -13.04
C TYR A 242 -2.17 12.58 -12.28
N LEU A 243 -2.29 13.66 -11.49
CA LEU A 243 -1.19 14.15 -10.65
C LEU A 243 -0.81 13.15 -9.56
N GLN A 244 -1.80 12.51 -8.92
CA GLN A 244 -1.53 11.45 -7.94
C GLN A 244 -0.88 10.23 -8.59
N VAL A 245 -1.39 9.77 -9.73
CA VAL A 245 -0.80 8.64 -10.47
C VAL A 245 0.63 8.96 -10.89
N LEU A 246 0.89 10.16 -11.41
CA LEU A 246 2.22 10.61 -11.79
C LEU A 246 3.17 10.54 -10.59
N LEU A 247 2.78 11.10 -9.44
CA LEU A 247 3.59 11.05 -8.23
C LEU A 247 3.90 9.60 -7.80
N GLN A 248 2.88 8.73 -7.73
CA GLN A 248 3.07 7.33 -7.33
C GLN A 248 3.97 6.56 -8.30
N VAL A 249 3.84 6.78 -9.61
CA VAL A 249 4.72 6.16 -10.62
C VAL A 249 6.17 6.62 -10.45
N LEU A 250 6.41 7.92 -10.26
CA LEU A 250 7.77 8.43 -10.01
C LEU A 250 8.38 7.84 -8.75
N ILE A 251 7.59 7.67 -7.69
CA ILE A 251 8.03 7.02 -6.44
C ILE A 251 8.38 5.54 -6.70
N ILE A 252 7.54 4.78 -7.43
CA ILE A 252 7.83 3.38 -7.78
C ILE A 252 9.12 3.27 -8.60
N LEU A 253 9.31 4.17 -9.56
CA LEU A 253 10.47 4.12 -10.44
C LEU A 253 11.77 4.41 -9.69
N THR A 254 11.73 5.25 -8.64
CA THR A 254 12.92 5.70 -7.91
C THR A 254 13.19 4.95 -6.60
N GLY A 255 12.19 4.28 -6.01
CA GLY A 255 12.36 3.54 -4.76
C GLY A 255 11.43 2.34 -4.64
N ASN A 256 11.89 1.31 -3.94
CA ASN A 256 11.10 0.11 -3.70
C ASN A 256 10.28 0.26 -2.42
N TYR A 257 9.03 0.69 -2.55
CA TYR A 257 8.08 0.87 -1.46
C TYR A 257 7.04 -0.25 -1.38
N ASN A 258 7.46 -1.46 -1.74
CA ASN A 258 6.60 -2.62 -1.66
C ASN A 258 5.28 -2.41 -2.46
N PHE A 259 4.11 -2.76 -1.90
CA PHE A 259 2.79 -2.56 -2.48
C PHE A 259 2.15 -1.22 -2.11
N PHE A 260 2.80 -0.37 -1.30
CA PHE A 260 2.22 0.88 -0.80
C PHE A 260 1.75 1.80 -1.93
N ASN A 261 2.61 1.98 -2.95
CA ASN A 261 2.31 2.84 -4.09
C ASN A 261 1.20 2.22 -4.97
N LEU A 262 1.20 0.90 -5.15
CA LEU A 262 0.16 0.17 -5.90
C LEU A 262 -1.20 0.26 -5.20
N LEU A 263 -1.20 0.18 -3.87
CA LEU A 263 -2.39 0.37 -3.06
C LEU A 263 -2.93 1.80 -3.19
N THR A 264 -2.04 2.79 -3.14
CA THR A 264 -2.40 4.21 -3.33
C THR A 264 -2.95 4.49 -4.73
N LEU A 265 -2.34 3.92 -5.78
CA LEU A 265 -2.86 3.97 -7.15
C LEU A 265 -4.27 3.38 -7.27
N THR A 266 -4.56 2.33 -6.50
CA THR A 266 -5.90 1.71 -6.47
C THR A 266 -6.91 2.58 -5.74
N LEU A 267 -6.50 3.22 -4.64
CA LEU A 267 -7.33 4.23 -3.97
C LEU A 267 -7.64 5.42 -4.91
N CYS A 268 -6.70 5.79 -5.81
CA CYS A 268 -6.92 6.85 -6.81
C CYS A 268 -8.07 6.53 -7.77
N LEU A 269 -8.41 5.26 -7.99
CA LEU A 269 -9.56 4.88 -8.81
C LEU A 269 -10.89 5.44 -8.24
N SER A 270 -10.96 5.76 -6.94
CA SER A 270 -12.13 6.42 -6.34
C SER A 270 -12.39 7.85 -6.86
N LEU A 271 -11.45 8.43 -7.61
CA LEU A 271 -11.58 9.71 -8.30
C LEU A 271 -12.16 9.55 -9.71
N LEU A 272 -12.12 8.34 -10.28
CA LEU A 272 -12.70 7.98 -11.57
C LEU A 272 -14.16 7.55 -11.36
N ASP A 273 -15.12 8.46 -11.51
CA ASP A 273 -16.54 8.08 -11.45
C ASP A 273 -17.40 8.75 -12.54
N ASP A 274 -18.45 8.03 -12.96
CA ASP A 274 -19.22 8.21 -14.19
C ASP A 274 -20.60 8.87 -13.98
N GLN A 275 -20.89 9.79 -14.92
CA GLN A 275 -22.09 10.63 -15.10
C GLN A 275 -22.26 11.84 -14.16
N HIS A 276 -22.53 13.03 -14.73
CA HIS A 276 -23.89 13.61 -14.84
C HIS A 276 -23.94 14.98 -15.56
N VAL A 277 -25.05 15.13 -16.33
CA VAL A 277 -25.69 16.32 -16.95
C VAL A 277 -24.84 17.23 -17.85
N HIS A 278 -24.98 17.03 -19.17
CA HIS A 278 -24.61 18.03 -20.17
C HIS A 278 -25.68 19.12 -20.24
N SER A 279 -25.32 20.34 -19.83
CA SER A 279 -25.92 21.57 -20.35
C SER A 279 -24.78 22.44 -20.88
N LYS A 280 -24.92 22.96 -22.12
CA LYS A 280 -23.85 23.71 -22.80
C LYS A 280 -23.44 24.97 -22.04
N LEU A 281 -24.40 25.65 -21.39
CA LEU A 281 -24.16 26.87 -20.61
C LEU A 281 -23.38 26.57 -19.31
N TRP A 282 -23.74 25.49 -18.62
CA TRP A 282 -23.06 25.07 -17.40
C TRP A 282 -21.62 24.62 -17.70
N SER A 283 -21.36 24.09 -18.90
CA SER A 283 -20.03 23.64 -19.32
C SER A 283 -19.01 24.78 -19.46
N TRP A 284 -19.40 25.98 -19.91
CA TRP A 284 -18.46 27.10 -20.04
C TRP A 284 -18.10 27.69 -18.67
N LEU A 285 -19.08 27.86 -17.79
CA LEU A 285 -18.84 28.31 -16.42
C LEU A 285 -17.93 27.33 -15.66
N CYS A 286 -18.20 26.02 -15.79
CA CYS A 286 -17.35 24.98 -15.19
C CYS A 286 -15.90 25.05 -15.70
N TYR A 287 -15.69 25.38 -16.98
CA TYR A 287 -14.36 25.53 -17.56
C TYR A 287 -13.63 26.77 -17.02
N LEU A 288 -14.33 27.89 -16.85
CA LEU A 288 -13.74 29.08 -16.23
C LEU A 288 -13.34 28.82 -14.77
N VAL A 289 -14.19 28.15 -14.01
CA VAL A 289 -13.87 27.76 -12.62
C VAL A 289 -12.66 26.83 -12.58
N GLU A 290 -12.59 25.86 -13.48
CA GLU A 290 -11.43 24.97 -13.64
C GLU A 290 -10.14 25.78 -13.89
N LEU A 291 -10.15 26.67 -14.88
CA LEU A 291 -8.99 27.48 -15.23
C LEU A 291 -8.59 28.40 -14.08
N ALA A 292 -9.57 28.99 -13.39
CA ALA A 292 -9.33 29.83 -12.21
C ALA A 292 -8.69 29.04 -11.06
N VAL A 293 -9.14 27.80 -10.79
CA VAL A 293 -8.55 26.95 -9.75
C VAL A 293 -7.10 26.59 -10.08
N TRP A 294 -6.82 26.17 -11.31
CA TRP A 294 -5.44 25.86 -11.72
C TRP A 294 -4.55 27.11 -11.72
N ALA A 295 -5.05 28.24 -12.22
CA ALA A 295 -4.33 29.51 -12.20
C ALA A 295 -4.03 29.97 -10.76
N LEU A 296 -5.00 29.85 -9.84
CA LEU A 296 -4.82 30.18 -8.43
C LEU A 296 -3.78 29.27 -7.77
N MET A 297 -3.75 27.97 -8.08
CA MET A 297 -2.73 27.07 -7.55
C MET A 297 -1.34 27.39 -8.09
N ILE A 298 -1.21 27.70 -9.39
CA ILE A 298 0.07 28.10 -9.99
C ILE A 298 0.53 29.43 -9.38
N PHE A 299 -0.33 30.43 -9.32
CA PHE A 299 -0.04 31.71 -8.70
C PHE A 299 0.35 31.56 -7.23
N GLY A 300 -0.42 30.78 -6.46
CA GLY A 300 -0.12 30.46 -5.07
C GLY A 300 1.23 29.77 -4.91
N THR A 301 1.60 28.87 -5.83
CA THR A 301 2.92 28.21 -5.82
C THR A 301 4.05 29.23 -6.06
N ILE A 302 3.87 30.16 -7.01
CA ILE A 302 4.83 31.23 -7.30
C ILE A 302 5.04 32.11 -6.08
N VAL A 303 3.95 32.50 -5.41
CA VAL A 303 3.99 33.38 -4.22
C VAL A 303 4.54 32.67 -2.99
N LEU A 304 4.08 31.44 -2.68
CA LEU A 304 4.47 30.70 -1.48
C LEU A 304 5.93 30.23 -1.50
N PHE A 305 6.50 30.03 -2.69
CA PHE A 305 7.85 29.52 -2.87
C PHE A 305 8.81 30.49 -3.58
N ASP A 306 8.42 31.77 -3.71
CA ASP A 306 9.23 32.87 -4.26
C ASP A 306 10.03 32.43 -5.52
N LEU A 307 9.28 31.98 -6.54
CA LEU A 307 9.86 31.45 -7.76
C LEU A 307 10.45 32.58 -8.61
N GLN A 308 11.78 32.61 -8.70
CA GLN A 308 12.52 33.58 -9.51
C GLN A 308 13.27 32.86 -10.64
N LEU A 309 13.07 33.33 -11.87
CA LEU A 309 13.76 32.83 -13.05
C LEU A 309 15.07 33.59 -13.21
N ASP A 310 16.21 32.92 -13.06
CA ASP A 310 17.52 33.49 -13.34
C ASP A 310 17.86 33.29 -14.83
N PRO A 311 17.71 34.31 -15.71
CA PRO A 311 17.86 34.14 -17.16
C PRO A 311 19.31 33.85 -17.55
N LYS A 312 20.26 34.22 -16.69
CA LYS A 312 21.71 34.06 -16.94
C LYS A 312 22.22 32.63 -16.71
N LYS A 313 21.54 31.84 -15.88
CA LYS A 313 21.98 30.48 -15.49
C LYS A 313 21.03 29.38 -15.98
N ASN A 314 19.95 29.75 -16.69
CA ASN A 314 18.84 28.85 -17.01
C ASN A 314 18.39 28.02 -15.79
N ALA A 315 18.41 28.65 -14.61
CA ALA A 315 18.13 28.00 -13.34
C ALA A 315 16.96 28.69 -12.64
N ILE A 316 16.21 27.92 -11.85
CA ILE A 316 15.08 28.43 -11.09
C ILE A 316 15.50 28.54 -9.62
N SER A 317 15.51 29.77 -9.11
CA SER A 317 15.68 30.02 -7.68
C SER A 317 14.32 29.89 -7.00
N SER A 318 14.30 29.16 -5.89
CA SER A 318 13.10 28.92 -5.08
C SER A 318 13.46 28.89 -3.60
N ARG A 319 12.56 29.49 -2.79
CA ARG A 319 12.68 29.59 -1.34
C ARG A 319 11.29 29.62 -0.72
N THR A 320 11.09 28.93 0.40
CA THR A 320 9.84 29.06 1.17
C THR A 320 9.66 30.49 1.68
N ALA A 321 8.63 31.18 1.20
CA ALA A 321 8.31 32.57 1.54
C ALA A 321 7.46 32.71 2.81
N PHE A 322 6.97 31.60 3.36
CA PHE A 322 6.16 31.57 4.58
C PHE A 322 6.93 31.01 5.77
N THR A 323 6.50 31.40 6.97
CA THR A 323 7.09 30.94 8.24
C THR A 323 6.35 29.74 8.80
N TYR A 324 6.99 29.02 9.73
CA TYR A 324 6.35 27.93 10.48
C TYR A 324 5.07 28.38 11.21
N HIS A 325 5.07 29.59 11.78
CA HIS A 325 3.89 30.14 12.44
C HIS A 325 2.73 30.37 11.48
N GLN A 326 3.01 30.95 10.31
CA GLN A 326 2.00 31.14 9.25
C GLN A 326 1.47 29.80 8.73
N PHE A 327 2.33 28.79 8.57
CA PHE A 327 1.89 27.45 8.17
C PHE A 327 1.00 26.79 9.22
N ASN A 328 1.35 26.88 10.50
CA ASN A 328 0.49 26.36 11.56
C ASN A 328 -0.84 27.11 11.66
N GLN A 329 -0.84 28.42 11.44
CA GLN A 329 -2.07 29.19 11.36
C GLN A 329 -2.93 28.75 10.17
N PHE A 330 -2.31 28.51 9.00
CA PHE A 330 -2.97 27.92 7.85
C PHE A 330 -3.59 26.54 8.18
N LEU A 331 -2.86 25.66 8.87
CA LEU A 331 -3.39 24.36 9.30
C LEU A 331 -4.59 24.51 10.23
N LYS A 332 -4.54 25.42 11.21
CA LYS A 332 -5.69 25.73 12.09
C LYS A 332 -6.90 26.21 11.28
N THR A 333 -6.66 27.06 10.29
CA THR A 333 -7.71 27.61 9.42
C THR A 333 -8.29 26.56 8.47
N VAL A 334 -7.50 25.60 7.98
CA VAL A 334 -7.93 24.64 6.95
C VAL A 334 -8.47 23.33 7.54
N THR A 335 -7.99 22.89 8.71
CA THR A 335 -8.37 21.57 9.28
C THR A 335 -9.88 21.47 9.53
N ILE A 336 -10.49 22.46 10.18
CA ILE A 336 -11.93 22.46 10.48
C ILE A 336 -12.78 22.54 9.20
N PRO A 337 -12.51 23.45 8.24
CA PRO A 337 -13.19 23.44 6.94
C PRO A 337 -13.03 22.12 6.18
N CYS A 338 -11.89 21.44 6.23
CA CYS A 338 -11.74 20.13 5.60
C CYS A 338 -12.71 19.09 6.20
N ILE A 339 -12.89 19.09 7.52
CA ILE A 339 -13.88 18.23 8.19
C ILE A 339 -15.28 18.58 7.70
N TRP A 340 -15.63 19.87 7.61
CA TRP A 340 -16.94 20.30 7.12
C TRP A 340 -17.17 19.98 5.64
N ILE A 341 -16.16 20.14 4.78
CA ILE A 341 -16.22 19.69 3.38
C ILE A 341 -16.49 18.18 3.34
N GLY A 342 -15.83 17.40 4.21
CA GLY A 342 -16.09 15.98 4.39
C GLY A 342 -17.55 15.70 4.79
N VAL A 343 -18.05 16.36 5.83
CA VAL A 343 -19.43 16.23 6.32
C VAL A 343 -20.45 16.58 5.23
N LEU A 344 -20.29 17.73 4.56
CA LEU A 344 -21.19 18.21 3.52
C LEU A 344 -21.17 17.28 2.31
N SER A 345 -19.98 16.86 1.86
CA SER A 345 -19.83 15.92 0.74
C SER A 345 -20.44 14.56 1.05
N LEU A 346 -20.24 14.02 2.27
CA LEU A 346 -20.83 12.75 2.68
C LEU A 346 -22.35 12.85 2.78
N THR A 347 -22.86 13.93 3.39
CA THR A 347 -24.30 14.18 3.52
C THR A 347 -24.95 14.26 2.14
N TRP A 348 -24.31 14.94 1.19
CA TRP A 348 -24.78 15.00 -0.19
C TRP A 348 -24.91 13.61 -0.84
N GLU A 349 -23.90 12.75 -0.70
CA GLU A 349 -23.96 11.38 -1.24
C GLU A 349 -25.03 10.52 -0.56
N ILE A 350 -25.20 10.65 0.77
CA ILE A 350 -26.22 9.94 1.55
C ILE A 350 -27.63 10.37 1.09
N VAL A 351 -27.88 11.67 0.99
CA VAL A 351 -29.18 12.24 0.59
C VAL A 351 -29.50 11.92 -0.88
N THR A 352 -28.52 12.04 -1.77
CA THR A 352 -28.70 11.69 -3.19
C THR A 352 -29.05 10.21 -3.35
N SER A 353 -28.40 9.34 -2.57
CA SER A 353 -28.72 7.91 -2.54
C SER A 353 -30.12 7.65 -1.98
N MET A 354 -30.49 8.34 -0.89
CA MET A 354 -31.83 8.25 -0.28
C MET A 354 -32.95 8.60 -1.27
N PHE A 355 -32.80 9.72 -1.99
CA PHE A 355 -33.80 10.18 -2.95
C PHE A 355 -34.02 9.16 -4.08
N ARG A 356 -32.94 8.55 -4.58
CA ARG A 356 -33.03 7.50 -5.61
C ARG A 356 -33.75 6.23 -5.12
N PHE A 357 -33.54 5.83 -3.87
CA PHE A 357 -34.26 4.69 -3.29
C PHE A 357 -35.76 4.97 -3.09
N ALA A 358 -36.12 6.21 -2.73
CA ALA A 358 -37.52 6.62 -2.63
C ALA A 358 -38.27 6.54 -3.98
N CYS A 359 -37.56 6.69 -5.10
CA CYS A 359 -38.12 6.66 -6.45
C CYS A 359 -38.30 5.25 -7.08
N VAL A 360 -37.81 4.18 -6.46
CA VAL A 360 -37.97 2.80 -6.99
C VAL A 360 -39.43 2.36 -6.92
N SER A 361 -39.98 1.59 -7.86
CA SER A 361 -41.35 1.05 -7.77
C SER A 361 -41.41 -0.25 -6.95
N GLY A 362 -42.45 -0.40 -6.12
CA GLY A 362 -42.72 -1.61 -5.31
C GLY A 362 -42.35 -1.50 -3.82
N PHE A 363 -43.31 -1.82 -2.93
CA PHE A 363 -43.17 -1.66 -1.47
C PHE A 363 -42.04 -2.49 -0.87
N LEU A 364 -41.96 -3.79 -1.21
CA LEU A 364 -40.99 -4.71 -0.63
C LEU A 364 -39.54 -4.33 -1.01
N ARG A 365 -39.34 -3.90 -2.26
CA ARG A 365 -38.05 -3.48 -2.79
C ARG A 365 -37.60 -2.14 -2.21
N ARG A 366 -38.55 -1.21 -2.00
CA ARG A 366 -38.32 0.04 -1.25
C ARG A 366 -37.88 -0.26 0.17
N PHE A 367 -38.63 -1.06 0.92
CA PHE A 367 -38.33 -1.37 2.32
C PHE A 367 -36.96 -2.03 2.49
N CYS A 368 -36.66 -3.10 1.75
CA CYS A 368 -35.36 -3.76 1.81
C CYS A 368 -34.21 -2.82 1.37
N GLY A 369 -34.44 -1.98 0.35
CA GLY A 369 -33.47 -0.97 -0.11
C GLY A 369 -33.20 0.10 0.94
N THR A 370 -34.24 0.59 1.63
CA THR A 370 -34.13 1.56 2.72
C THR A 370 -33.36 0.97 3.90
N VAL A 371 -33.68 -0.24 4.35
CA VAL A 371 -32.96 -0.92 5.44
C VAL A 371 -31.48 -1.08 5.10
N GLN A 372 -31.17 -1.54 3.89
CA GLN A 372 -29.80 -1.68 3.42
C GLN A 372 -29.09 -0.32 3.37
N TRP A 373 -29.70 0.70 2.78
CA TRP A 373 -29.14 2.06 2.74
C TRP A 373 -28.88 2.61 4.13
N THR A 374 -29.81 2.46 5.08
CA THR A 374 -29.65 2.95 6.45
C THR A 374 -28.46 2.28 7.13
N LEU A 375 -28.31 0.95 7.00
CA LEU A 375 -27.18 0.21 7.56
C LEU A 375 -25.83 0.73 7.03
N PHE A 376 -25.70 0.86 5.70
CA PHE A 376 -24.45 1.31 5.08
C PHE A 376 -24.16 2.79 5.31
N ALA A 377 -25.19 3.65 5.32
CA ALA A 377 -25.06 5.06 5.66
C ALA A 377 -24.60 5.24 7.12
N ALA A 378 -25.18 4.47 8.06
CA ALA A 378 -24.77 4.48 9.46
C ALA A 378 -23.33 3.97 9.64
N ALA A 379 -22.96 2.86 9.00
CA ALA A 379 -21.60 2.33 9.02
C ALA A 379 -20.59 3.35 8.43
N THR A 380 -20.97 4.02 7.34
CA THR A 380 -20.14 5.05 6.70
C THR A 380 -19.96 6.27 7.58
N ALA A 381 -21.03 6.77 8.20
CA ALA A 381 -20.96 7.88 9.13
C ALA A 381 -20.09 7.53 10.34
N ALA A 382 -20.25 6.33 10.92
CA ALA A 382 -19.44 5.86 12.05
C ALA A 382 -17.95 5.78 11.69
N MET A 383 -17.61 5.19 10.54
CA MET A 383 -16.23 5.12 10.04
C MET A 383 -15.62 6.49 9.81
N PHE A 384 -16.38 7.40 9.18
CA PHE A 384 -15.95 8.79 9.00
C PHE A 384 -15.68 9.46 10.35
N THR A 385 -16.61 9.35 11.31
CA THR A 385 -16.48 9.94 12.65
C THR A 385 -15.26 9.43 13.40
N VAL A 386 -15.05 8.12 13.45
CA VAL A 386 -13.86 7.52 14.10
C VAL A 386 -12.57 7.99 13.41
N SER A 387 -12.61 8.17 12.08
CA SER A 387 -11.44 8.60 11.33
C SER A 387 -11.01 10.04 11.54
N LEU A 388 -11.87 10.87 12.15
CA LEU A 388 -11.51 12.25 12.53
C LEU A 388 -10.44 12.29 13.61
N VAL A 389 -10.34 11.26 14.46
CA VAL A 389 -9.33 11.19 15.52
C VAL A 389 -7.91 11.21 14.96
N PRO A 390 -7.49 10.24 14.12
CA PRO A 390 -6.15 10.26 13.56
C PRO A 390 -5.92 11.41 12.56
N PHE A 391 -6.97 11.93 11.93
CA PHE A 391 -6.87 13.11 11.06
C PHE A 391 -6.54 14.39 11.85
N THR A 392 -7.16 14.57 13.02
CA THR A 392 -6.92 15.74 13.86
C THR A 392 -5.59 15.72 14.60
N TYR A 393 -4.85 14.60 14.65
CA TYR A 393 -3.48 14.58 15.18
C TYR A 393 -2.52 15.52 14.43
N ILE A 394 -2.88 15.92 13.21
CA ILE A 394 -2.14 16.92 12.42
C ILE A 394 -2.13 18.29 13.13
N GLU A 395 -3.19 18.63 13.88
CA GLU A 395 -3.36 19.91 14.56
C GLU A 395 -3.93 19.71 15.97
N PHE A 396 -3.09 19.93 16.98
CA PHE A 396 -3.37 19.57 18.36
C PHE A 396 -4.62 20.25 18.94
N ASP A 397 -4.89 21.52 18.60
CA ASP A 397 -6.04 22.24 19.17
C ASP A 397 -7.37 21.65 18.66
N SER A 398 -7.44 21.27 17.39
CA SER A 398 -8.58 20.60 16.77
C SER A 398 -8.82 19.22 17.39
N HIS A 399 -7.76 18.49 17.71
CA HIS A 399 -7.87 17.22 18.42
C HIS A 399 -8.50 17.39 19.82
N GLY A 400 -8.12 18.45 20.54
CA GLY A 400 -8.70 18.80 21.84
C GLY A 400 -10.19 19.18 21.77
N ARG A 401 -10.64 19.75 20.65
CA ARG A 401 -12.03 20.14 20.39
C ARG A 401 -12.94 18.99 19.98
N LEU A 402 -12.41 17.81 19.64
CA LEU A 402 -13.23 16.66 19.27
C LEU A 402 -14.08 16.17 20.45
N TRP A 403 -15.34 15.84 20.15
CA TRP A 403 -16.27 15.29 21.13
C TRP A 403 -15.67 14.04 21.81
N PRO A 404 -15.63 13.96 23.16
CA PRO A 404 -15.04 12.83 23.87
C PRO A 404 -15.65 11.46 23.52
N GLY A 405 -16.91 11.43 23.05
CA GLY A 405 -17.54 10.20 22.55
C GLY A 405 -16.80 9.62 21.33
N VAL A 406 -16.31 10.47 20.43
CA VAL A 406 -15.56 10.07 19.23
C VAL A 406 -14.20 9.48 19.61
N ARG A 407 -13.50 10.10 20.59
CA ARG A 407 -12.23 9.59 21.10
C ARG A 407 -12.38 8.22 21.75
N ARG A 408 -13.40 8.03 22.59
CA ARG A 408 -13.72 6.72 23.19
C ARG A 408 -14.08 5.67 22.13
N ALA A 409 -14.83 6.04 21.09
CA ALA A 409 -15.15 5.13 19.99
C ALA A 409 -13.88 4.71 19.22
N TYR A 410 -12.95 5.63 18.99
CA TYR A 410 -11.63 5.32 18.42
C TYR A 410 -10.83 4.38 19.33
N GLU A 411 -10.71 4.66 20.62
CA GLU A 411 -9.96 3.82 21.58
C GLU A 411 -10.47 2.36 21.64
N VAL A 412 -11.78 2.16 21.55
CA VAL A 412 -12.39 0.81 21.52
C VAL A 412 -12.11 0.09 20.19
N THR A 413 -12.00 0.83 19.08
CA THR A 413 -11.84 0.27 17.74
C THR A 413 -10.38 0.20 17.26
N ASP A 414 -9.46 0.90 17.92
CA ASP A 414 -8.02 0.96 17.58
C ASP A 414 -7.37 -0.42 17.53
N ARG A 415 -7.84 -1.34 18.39
CA ARG A 415 -7.39 -2.74 18.39
C ARG A 415 -7.65 -3.46 17.08
N PHE A 416 -8.63 -3.04 16.28
CA PHE A 416 -8.93 -3.63 14.98
C PHE A 416 -8.24 -2.90 13.82
N GLN A 417 -7.49 -1.82 14.09
CA GLN A 417 -6.78 -1.03 13.08
C GLN A 417 -7.71 -0.53 11.96
N LEU A 418 -8.96 -0.19 12.32
CA LEU A 418 -9.97 0.26 11.36
C LEU A 418 -9.63 1.62 10.76
N VAL A 419 -8.97 2.49 11.53
CA VAL A 419 -8.50 3.79 11.06
C VAL A 419 -7.12 4.07 11.63
N ASN A 420 -6.19 4.54 10.81
CA ASN A 420 -4.81 4.79 11.18
C ASN A 420 -4.35 6.22 10.84
N SER A 421 -3.19 6.60 11.39
CA SER A 421 -2.46 7.82 11.04
C SER A 421 -1.35 7.54 10.02
N TYR A 422 -1.10 8.52 9.15
CA TYR A 422 -0.13 8.43 8.05
C TYR A 422 0.90 9.56 8.13
N GLY A 423 2.16 9.28 7.76
CA GLY A 423 3.22 10.28 7.85
C GLY A 423 4.63 9.76 7.56
N LEU A 424 4.80 9.13 6.40
CA LEU A 424 6.06 8.55 5.94
C LEU A 424 7.09 9.68 5.63
N PHE A 425 8.36 9.48 5.99
CA PHE A 425 9.46 10.44 5.75
C PHE A 425 9.25 11.84 6.34
N ARG A 426 8.62 11.91 7.52
CA ARG A 426 8.40 13.16 8.27
C ARG A 426 9.68 14.01 8.40
N ARG A 427 10.81 13.38 8.73
CA ARG A 427 12.14 14.01 8.72
C ARG A 427 13.02 13.29 7.73
N MET A 428 13.83 14.05 7.01
CA MET A 428 14.82 13.50 6.11
C MET A 428 15.92 12.81 6.93
N THR A 429 16.17 11.54 6.65
CA THR A 429 17.21 10.72 7.29
C THR A 429 18.50 10.75 6.46
N GLY A 430 19.64 10.46 7.07
CA GLY A 430 20.92 10.35 6.36
C GLY A 430 21.45 11.66 5.76
N VAL A 431 21.10 12.81 6.35
CA VAL A 431 21.71 14.10 5.95
C VAL A 431 23.21 14.04 6.25
N GLY A 432 24.03 14.12 5.20
CA GLY A 432 25.47 13.91 5.31
C GLY A 432 25.89 12.45 5.20
N GLY A 433 25.09 11.61 4.56
CA GLY A 433 25.40 10.21 4.23
C GLY A 433 24.38 9.24 4.81
N ARG A 434 23.99 8.26 4.00
CA ARG A 434 23.06 7.19 4.37
C ARG A 434 23.74 6.25 5.38
N PRO A 435 23.28 6.15 6.64
CA PRO A 435 23.85 5.18 7.56
C PRO A 435 23.45 3.76 7.16
N GLU A 436 24.39 2.84 7.17
CA GLU A 436 24.18 1.43 6.87
C GLU A 436 24.99 0.56 7.83
N VAL A 437 24.35 -0.47 8.38
CA VAL A 437 25.00 -1.45 9.25
C VAL A 437 25.48 -2.63 8.39
N VAL A 438 26.78 -2.90 8.50
CA VAL A 438 27.46 -4.02 7.83
C VAL A 438 27.85 -5.04 8.90
N ILE A 439 27.42 -6.29 8.72
CA ILE A 439 27.75 -7.40 9.61
C ILE A 439 28.96 -8.10 9.03
N GLU A 440 29.95 -8.39 9.87
CA GLU A 440 31.14 -9.14 9.51
C GLU A 440 31.24 -10.40 10.38
N GLY A 441 31.62 -11.50 9.75
CA GLY A 441 31.93 -12.75 10.44
C GLY A 441 33.39 -13.14 10.34
N SER A 442 33.83 -13.96 11.29
CA SER A 442 35.18 -14.48 11.33
C SER A 442 35.23 -15.86 11.98
N ASN A 443 36.14 -16.72 11.52
CA ASN A 443 36.41 -18.03 12.11
C ASN A 443 37.58 -18.00 13.10
N ASP A 444 38.49 -17.02 12.96
CA ASP A 444 39.76 -16.90 13.71
C ASP A 444 39.81 -15.64 14.59
N GLY A 445 38.88 -14.70 14.43
CA GLY A 445 38.85 -13.39 15.08
C GLY A 445 39.78 -12.35 14.44
N VAL A 446 40.52 -12.71 13.39
CA VAL A 446 41.53 -11.86 12.72
C VAL A 446 41.08 -11.51 11.30
N SER A 447 40.64 -12.51 10.55
CA SER A 447 40.17 -12.38 9.18
C SER A 447 38.66 -12.19 9.18
N TRP A 448 38.19 -11.02 8.73
CA TRP A 448 36.78 -10.65 8.74
C TRP A 448 36.21 -10.64 7.32
N THR A 449 35.04 -11.23 7.15
CA THR A 449 34.32 -11.28 5.88
C THR A 449 32.94 -10.67 6.05
N GLU A 450 32.60 -9.72 5.18
CA GLU A 450 31.28 -9.07 5.17
C GLU A 450 30.19 -10.06 4.76
N ILE A 451 29.08 -10.02 5.49
CA ILE A 451 27.86 -10.76 5.16
C ILE A 451 26.99 -9.84 4.30
N GLU A 452 26.99 -10.09 3.00
CA GLU A 452 26.18 -9.36 2.02
C GLU A 452 24.70 -9.77 2.10
N PHE A 453 23.81 -8.78 2.03
CA PHE A 453 22.36 -8.97 2.01
C PHE A 453 21.83 -8.92 0.57
N MET A 454 20.72 -9.60 0.30
CA MET A 454 20.13 -9.64 -1.05
C MET A 454 19.71 -8.27 -1.60
N TYR A 455 19.16 -7.38 -0.76
CA TYR A 455 18.43 -6.21 -1.27
C TYR A 455 18.89 -4.86 -0.75
N LYS A 456 19.31 -4.76 0.52
CA LYS A 456 19.88 -3.50 1.02
C LYS A 456 21.24 -3.19 0.37
N PRO A 457 21.66 -1.92 0.31
CA PRO A 457 23.01 -1.57 -0.11
C PRO A 457 24.09 -2.25 0.74
N GLY A 458 25.17 -2.69 0.09
CA GLY A 458 26.30 -3.39 0.70
C GLY A 458 27.52 -3.27 -0.21
N ASN A 459 27.63 -4.19 -1.16
CA ASN A 459 28.62 -4.16 -2.24
C ASN A 459 28.63 -2.84 -3.02
N LEU A 460 29.81 -2.22 -3.14
CA LEU A 460 29.99 -0.90 -3.76
C LEU A 460 29.82 -0.88 -5.28
N SER A 461 30.03 -2.02 -5.93
CA SER A 461 29.90 -2.19 -7.38
C SER A 461 28.54 -2.72 -7.81
N ALA A 462 27.70 -3.16 -6.87
CA ALA A 462 26.36 -3.63 -7.18
C ALA A 462 25.39 -2.46 -7.41
N PRO A 463 24.61 -2.46 -8.51
CA PRO A 463 23.52 -1.52 -8.67
C PRO A 463 22.43 -1.76 -7.62
N PRO A 464 21.69 -0.73 -7.19
CA PRO A 464 20.49 -0.94 -6.38
C PRO A 464 19.48 -1.85 -7.10
N PRO A 465 18.78 -2.77 -6.42
CA PRO A 465 17.91 -3.73 -7.08
C PRO A 465 16.50 -3.17 -7.38
N LEU A 466 15.80 -3.80 -8.32
CA LEU A 466 14.36 -3.63 -8.52
C LEU A 466 13.65 -4.83 -7.87
N VAL A 467 13.03 -4.61 -6.71
CA VAL A 467 12.37 -5.68 -5.94
C VAL A 467 10.86 -5.57 -5.92
N THR A 468 10.30 -4.40 -6.26
CA THR A 468 8.85 -4.16 -6.28
C THR A 468 8.10 -5.25 -7.09
N PRO A 469 6.99 -5.81 -6.59
CA PRO A 469 6.26 -5.45 -5.37
C PRO A 469 6.67 -6.26 -4.13
N HIS A 470 7.88 -6.85 -4.10
CA HIS A 470 8.36 -7.58 -2.94
C HIS A 470 8.71 -6.66 -1.76
N GLN A 471 8.42 -7.08 -0.53
CA GLN A 471 8.85 -6.47 0.73
C GLN A 471 9.96 -7.27 1.46
N PRO A 472 11.22 -6.84 1.36
CA PRO A 472 12.29 -7.37 2.19
C PRO A 472 12.19 -6.89 3.64
N ARG A 473 11.41 -7.59 4.48
CA ARG A 473 11.11 -7.16 5.86
C ARG A 473 12.36 -7.01 6.74
N LEU A 474 13.36 -7.88 6.57
CA LEU A 474 14.62 -7.81 7.31
C LEU A 474 15.48 -6.61 6.86
N ASP A 475 15.69 -6.44 5.56
CA ASP A 475 16.47 -5.32 4.99
C ASP A 475 15.84 -3.96 5.36
N TRP A 476 14.50 -3.88 5.35
CA TRP A 476 13.80 -2.69 5.83
C TRP A 476 14.06 -2.40 7.31
N GLN A 477 14.02 -3.42 8.15
CA GLN A 477 14.35 -3.26 9.57
C GLN A 477 15.83 -2.91 9.79
N MET A 478 16.76 -3.45 8.98
CA MET A 478 18.17 -3.07 9.01
C MET A 478 18.38 -1.58 8.72
N TRP A 479 17.63 -1.02 7.77
CA TRP A 479 17.64 0.43 7.51
C TRP A 479 17.17 1.23 8.74
N PHE A 480 16.10 0.81 9.42
CA PHE A 480 15.66 1.45 10.67
C PHE A 480 16.70 1.31 11.79
N ALA A 481 17.33 0.15 11.92
CA ALA A 481 18.37 -0.09 12.93
C ALA A 481 19.59 0.82 12.72
N ALA A 482 19.98 1.09 11.48
CA ALA A 482 21.10 1.95 11.15
C ALA A 482 20.89 3.43 11.54
N LEU A 483 19.63 3.88 11.70
CA LEU A 483 19.31 5.25 12.11
C LEU A 483 19.52 5.50 13.61
N GLY A 484 19.62 4.44 14.41
CA GLY A 484 19.73 4.51 15.87
C GLY A 484 20.96 3.77 16.39
N THR A 485 20.93 3.47 17.68
CA THR A 485 21.89 2.57 18.33
C THR A 485 21.36 1.14 18.31
N HIS A 486 22.25 0.16 18.44
CA HIS A 486 21.84 -1.25 18.51
C HIS A 486 20.82 -1.53 19.64
N THR A 487 20.82 -0.72 20.70
CA THR A 487 19.89 -0.86 21.82
C THR A 487 18.43 -0.55 21.47
N GLN A 488 18.19 0.22 20.41
CA GLN A 488 16.85 0.53 19.89
C GLN A 488 16.30 -0.57 18.98
N ALA A 489 17.13 -1.53 18.57
CA ALA A 489 16.75 -2.67 17.74
C ALA A 489 17.06 -4.01 18.46
N PRO A 490 16.28 -4.41 19.50
CA PRO A 490 16.50 -5.66 20.23
C PRO A 490 16.59 -6.90 19.34
N TRP A 491 15.81 -6.94 18.26
CA TRP A 491 15.79 -8.03 17.29
C TRP A 491 17.14 -8.24 16.59
N PHE A 492 17.99 -7.21 16.51
CA PHE A 492 19.34 -7.30 15.95
C PHE A 492 20.24 -8.19 16.80
N THR A 493 20.12 -8.14 18.12
CA THR A 493 20.85 -9.05 19.02
C THR A 493 20.44 -10.51 18.77
N SER A 494 19.15 -10.75 18.52
CA SER A 494 18.67 -12.08 18.11
C SER A 494 19.25 -12.50 16.76
N LEU A 495 19.33 -11.59 15.77
CA LEU A 495 19.96 -11.86 14.48
C LEU A 495 21.41 -12.33 14.65
N ILE A 496 22.24 -11.59 15.39
CA ILE A 496 23.63 -11.97 15.67
C ILE A 496 23.70 -13.34 16.36
N TYR A 497 22.87 -13.58 17.38
CA TYR A 497 22.84 -14.86 18.08
C TYR A 497 22.46 -16.04 17.17
N ARG A 498 21.44 -15.88 16.31
CA ARG A 498 20.98 -16.94 15.40
C ARG A 498 21.97 -17.21 14.26
N LEU A 499 22.71 -16.20 13.81
CA LEU A 499 23.78 -16.36 12.81
C LEU A 499 24.99 -17.10 13.40
N LEU A 500 25.41 -16.77 14.62
CA LEU A 500 26.46 -17.53 15.35
C LEU A 500 26.07 -18.99 15.55
N GLN A 501 24.78 -19.28 15.75
CA GLN A 501 24.26 -20.64 15.84
C GLN A 501 24.16 -21.36 14.48
N GLY A 502 24.39 -20.68 13.35
CA GLY A 502 24.23 -21.26 12.02
C GLY A 502 22.79 -21.64 11.67
N LYS A 503 21.79 -20.91 12.18
CA LYS A 503 20.38 -21.24 11.93
C LYS A 503 20.01 -20.95 10.47
N ARG A 504 19.84 -22.03 9.69
CA ARG A 504 19.55 -21.97 8.25
C ARG A 504 18.36 -21.09 7.89
N ASP A 505 17.26 -21.17 8.63
CA ASP A 505 16.06 -20.37 8.32
C ASP A 505 16.31 -18.85 8.47
N VAL A 506 17.25 -18.45 9.32
CA VAL A 506 17.67 -17.03 9.45
C VAL A 506 18.67 -16.65 8.36
N ILE A 507 19.58 -17.54 8.00
CA ILE A 507 20.52 -17.33 6.86
C ILE A 507 19.73 -17.14 5.55
N GLU A 508 18.67 -17.92 5.34
CA GLU A 508 17.79 -17.82 4.17
C GLU A 508 17.04 -16.45 4.08
N LEU A 509 16.96 -15.68 5.18
CA LEU A 509 16.47 -14.29 5.14
C LEU A 509 17.50 -13.33 4.52
N ILE A 510 18.79 -13.61 4.69
CA ILE A 510 19.89 -12.77 4.20
C ILE A 510 20.26 -13.16 2.77
N GLN A 511 20.33 -14.47 2.50
CA GLN A 511 20.65 -15.05 1.20
C GLN A 511 19.77 -16.27 0.91
N THR A 512 18.90 -16.17 -0.10
CA THR A 512 18.06 -17.30 -0.55
C THR A 512 18.94 -18.41 -1.15
N ASP A 513 19.98 -18.03 -1.90
CA ASP A 513 21.03 -18.93 -2.36
C ASP A 513 22.10 -19.05 -1.28
N VAL A 514 21.99 -20.09 -0.46
CA VAL A 514 22.87 -20.33 0.69
C VAL A 514 24.34 -20.47 0.26
N SER A 515 24.63 -20.81 -1.01
CA SER A 515 26.02 -20.90 -1.48
C SER A 515 26.76 -19.55 -1.51
N GLN A 516 26.01 -18.44 -1.64
CA GLN A 516 26.54 -17.08 -1.61
C GLN A 516 26.83 -16.58 -0.19
N TYR A 517 26.30 -17.27 0.83
CA TYR A 517 26.59 -16.95 2.22
C TYR A 517 28.01 -17.41 2.58
N PRO A 518 28.93 -16.52 3.02
CA PRO A 518 30.34 -16.88 3.22
C PRO A 518 30.56 -18.01 4.22
N PHE A 519 29.67 -18.14 5.21
CA PHE A 519 29.76 -19.10 6.31
C PHE A 519 28.74 -20.24 6.15
N HIS A 520 28.46 -20.67 4.91
CA HIS A 520 27.49 -21.74 4.64
C HIS A 520 27.98 -23.14 5.03
N GLN A 521 29.29 -23.38 4.98
CA GLN A 521 29.88 -24.68 5.34
C GLN A 521 29.95 -24.87 6.86
N GLN A 522 30.34 -23.81 7.58
CA GLN A 522 30.44 -23.79 9.03
C GLN A 522 30.03 -22.40 9.53
N PRO A 523 29.27 -22.31 10.64
CA PRO A 523 28.87 -21.03 11.21
C PRO A 523 30.11 -20.23 11.67
N PRO A 524 30.04 -18.88 11.62
CA PRO A 524 31.14 -18.04 12.08
C PRO A 524 31.34 -18.19 13.58
N ALA A 525 32.60 -18.24 14.02
CA ALA A 525 32.94 -18.28 15.45
C ALA A 525 32.73 -16.91 16.13
N PHE A 526 32.95 -15.84 15.38
CA PHE A 526 32.82 -14.46 15.83
C PHE A 526 31.96 -13.65 14.86
N LEU A 527 31.14 -12.75 15.40
CA LEU A 527 30.42 -11.73 14.64
C LEU A 527 30.68 -10.35 15.25
N ARG A 528 30.72 -9.33 14.40
CA ARG A 528 30.68 -7.91 14.78
C ARG A 528 29.86 -7.13 13.76
N ALA A 529 29.49 -5.89 14.10
CA ALA A 529 28.83 -5.02 13.15
C ALA A 529 29.34 -3.59 13.21
N HIS A 530 29.55 -3.00 12.04
CA HIS A 530 30.03 -1.64 11.86
C HIS A 530 28.99 -0.79 11.17
N ARG A 531 28.93 0.49 11.52
CA ARG A 531 28.13 1.47 10.80
C ARG A 531 29.02 2.23 9.82
N TYR A 532 28.56 2.32 8.59
CA TYR A 532 29.16 3.12 7.54
C TYR A 532 28.18 4.17 7.06
N ARG A 533 28.70 5.25 6.47
CA ARG A 533 27.91 6.19 5.68
C ARG A 533 28.12 5.92 4.21
N TYR A 534 27.03 5.73 3.49
CA TYR A 534 26.99 5.47 2.06
C TYR A 534 26.50 6.72 1.31
N TRP A 535 27.02 6.91 0.11
CA TRP A 535 26.56 7.89 -0.87
C TRP A 535 26.56 7.27 -2.25
N PHE A 536 25.71 7.79 -3.12
CA PHE A 536 25.87 7.51 -4.54
C PHE A 536 27.19 8.09 -5.07
N THR A 537 27.77 7.39 -6.04
CA THR A 537 28.92 7.89 -6.80
C THR A 537 28.48 8.99 -7.77
N GLU A 538 29.41 9.90 -8.08
CA GLU A 538 29.24 10.83 -9.20
C GLU A 538 29.52 10.11 -10.53
N PRO A 539 28.96 10.59 -11.65
CA PRO A 539 29.25 10.04 -12.98
C PRO A 539 30.72 10.27 -13.35
N LYS A 540 31.60 9.32 -13.02
CA LYS A 540 33.01 9.29 -13.45
C LYS A 540 33.20 8.35 -14.64
N ALA A 541 34.25 8.60 -15.43
CA ALA A 541 34.57 7.87 -16.66
C ALA A 541 34.76 6.34 -16.49
N ASP A 542 35.14 5.86 -15.30
CA ASP A 542 35.44 4.43 -15.06
C ASP A 542 34.22 3.55 -14.75
N GLY A 543 33.01 4.12 -14.55
CA GLY A 543 31.72 3.39 -14.51
C GLY A 543 31.55 2.22 -13.52
N SER A 544 32.55 1.90 -12.69
CA SER A 544 32.64 0.59 -12.02
C SER A 544 32.00 0.50 -10.63
N ARG A 545 31.57 1.62 -10.04
CA ARG A 545 30.99 1.67 -8.67
C ARG A 545 29.73 2.54 -8.61
N TRP A 546 28.71 2.02 -7.96
CA TRP A 546 27.43 2.71 -7.70
C TRP A 546 27.43 3.44 -6.36
N TRP A 547 28.22 2.94 -5.41
CA TRP A 547 28.29 3.46 -4.06
C TRP A 547 29.72 3.81 -3.65
N ARG A 548 29.83 4.83 -2.79
CA ARG A 548 31.01 5.08 -1.97
C ARG A 548 30.60 5.01 -0.51
N ARG A 549 31.47 4.49 0.35
CA ARG A 549 31.22 4.44 1.79
C ARG A 549 32.40 4.93 2.60
N VAL A 550 32.12 5.44 3.79
CA VAL A 550 33.11 5.83 4.79
C VAL A 550 32.71 5.21 6.13
N TYR A 551 33.68 4.66 6.85
CA TYR A 551 33.46 4.11 8.19
C TYR A 551 33.01 5.23 9.15
N ASP A 552 31.99 4.96 9.95
CA ASP A 552 31.44 5.92 10.93
C ASP A 552 31.82 5.49 12.34
N GLU A 553 31.29 4.36 12.81
CA GLU A 553 31.54 3.85 14.16
C GLU A 553 31.27 2.34 14.27
N GLU A 554 31.72 1.75 15.39
CA GLU A 554 31.33 0.40 15.75
C GLU A 554 29.84 0.41 16.17
N PHE A 555 29.02 -0.44 15.54
CA PHE A 555 27.59 -0.53 15.84
C PHE A 555 27.29 -1.60 16.89
N TYR A 556 27.98 -2.74 16.78
CA TYR A 556 27.84 -3.89 17.67
C TYR A 556 29.22 -4.53 17.90
N PRO A 557 29.62 -4.77 19.17
CA PRO A 557 30.96 -5.26 19.47
C PRO A 557 31.17 -6.69 18.98
N THR A 558 32.44 -7.10 18.96
CA THR A 558 32.80 -8.48 18.62
C THR A 558 32.28 -9.45 19.68
N VAL A 559 31.48 -10.43 19.25
CA VAL A 559 30.86 -11.44 20.12
C VAL A 559 31.02 -12.85 19.56
N HIS A 560 30.95 -13.84 20.45
CA HIS A 560 30.93 -15.27 20.16
C HIS A 560 29.87 -15.95 21.05
N LEU A 561 29.53 -17.21 20.78
CA LEU A 561 28.59 -17.96 21.62
C LEU A 561 29.14 -18.12 23.05
N GLY A 562 28.34 -17.76 24.06
CA GLY A 562 28.75 -17.77 25.47
C GLY A 562 29.41 -16.48 25.96
N ASN A 563 29.57 -15.47 25.09
CA ASN A 563 30.08 -14.16 25.49
C ASN A 563 29.13 -13.47 26.50
N ALA A 564 29.69 -12.91 27.58
CA ALA A 564 28.92 -12.27 28.66
C ALA A 564 28.08 -11.07 28.20
N PHE A 565 28.58 -10.26 27.26
CA PHE A 565 27.84 -9.14 26.68
C PHE A 565 26.60 -9.63 25.92
N LEU A 566 26.79 -10.61 25.03
CA LEU A 566 25.69 -11.19 24.24
C LEU A 566 24.62 -11.81 25.14
N GLU A 567 25.03 -12.58 26.15
CA GLU A 567 24.13 -13.19 27.13
C GLU A 567 23.35 -12.13 27.94
N ASN A 568 24.01 -11.05 28.37
CA ASN A 568 23.35 -9.96 29.09
C ASN A 568 22.28 -9.28 28.21
N MET A 569 22.60 -8.99 26.94
CA MET A 569 21.66 -8.38 26.00
C MET A 569 20.46 -9.30 25.71
N LEU A 570 20.71 -10.60 25.51
CA LEU A 570 19.64 -11.59 25.32
C LEU A 570 18.71 -11.68 26.53
N ASN A 571 19.25 -11.61 27.74
CA ASN A 571 18.46 -11.63 28.97
C ASN A 571 17.67 -10.32 29.17
N GLN A 572 18.31 -9.16 28.96
CA GLN A 572 17.71 -7.84 29.07
C GLN A 572 16.49 -7.70 28.16
N TYR A 573 16.60 -8.18 26.92
CA TYR A 573 15.49 -8.14 25.95
C TYR A 573 14.52 -9.31 26.06
N GLY A 574 14.77 -10.26 26.96
CA GLY A 574 13.93 -11.45 27.11
C GLY A 574 13.91 -12.35 25.88
N LEU A 575 15.01 -12.37 25.12
CA LEU A 575 15.19 -13.17 23.90
C LEU A 575 15.66 -14.61 24.19
N LYS A 576 15.92 -14.93 25.47
CA LYS A 576 16.26 -16.27 25.94
C LYS A 576 15.00 -17.04 26.34
N ASP A 577 14.94 -18.29 25.93
CA ASP A 577 13.70 -19.07 25.80
C ASP A 577 12.98 -19.30 27.14
N LYS A 578 11.77 -18.71 27.31
CA LYS A 578 10.97 -18.81 28.55
C LYS A 578 9.85 -19.86 28.50
N SER A 579 9.56 -20.44 27.34
CA SER A 579 8.38 -21.31 27.16
C SER A 579 8.76 -22.62 26.49
N PRO A 580 8.25 -23.77 26.94
CA PRO A 580 8.52 -25.05 26.27
C PRO A 580 8.02 -25.00 24.83
N VAL A 581 8.83 -25.53 23.90
CA VAL A 581 8.39 -25.76 22.52
C VAL A 581 7.25 -26.78 22.59
N ARG A 582 6.07 -26.43 22.07
CA ARG A 582 4.97 -27.39 22.00
C ARG A 582 5.40 -28.54 21.10
N ARG A 583 5.10 -29.78 21.50
CA ARG A 583 5.40 -30.95 20.67
C ARG A 583 4.71 -30.77 19.32
N MET A 584 5.51 -30.79 18.25
CA MET A 584 5.02 -30.74 16.88
C MET A 584 3.99 -31.84 16.69
N SER A 585 2.75 -31.47 16.36
CA SER A 585 1.71 -32.47 16.10
C SER A 585 1.78 -32.92 14.64
N ASN A 586 1.66 -34.23 14.43
CA ASN A 586 1.65 -34.87 13.12
C ASN A 586 0.24 -34.94 12.51
N THR A 587 -0.53 -33.87 12.63
CA THR A 587 -1.81 -33.78 11.91
C THR A 587 -1.57 -33.72 10.40
N THR A 588 -2.53 -34.23 9.63
CA THR A 588 -2.52 -34.17 8.16
C THR A 588 -2.39 -32.73 7.65
N VAL A 589 -3.03 -31.77 8.32
CA VAL A 589 -2.91 -30.33 8.03
C VAL A 589 -1.47 -29.84 8.22
N ALA A 590 -0.82 -30.20 9.33
CA ALA A 590 0.58 -29.81 9.57
C ALA A 590 1.53 -30.42 8.54
N GLN A 591 1.26 -31.64 8.06
CA GLN A 591 2.04 -32.29 7.01
C GLN A 591 1.84 -31.59 5.66
N ALA A 592 0.61 -31.23 5.30
CA ALA A 592 0.30 -30.52 4.06
C ALA A 592 0.98 -29.14 4.01
N VAL A 593 0.91 -28.35 5.08
CA VAL A 593 1.58 -27.04 5.16
C VAL A 593 3.09 -27.18 5.01
N ARG A 594 3.70 -28.17 5.67
CA ARG A 594 5.13 -28.47 5.54
C ARG A 594 5.52 -28.92 4.12
N TRP A 595 4.67 -29.71 3.48
CA TRP A 595 4.89 -30.14 2.11
C TRP A 595 4.85 -28.94 1.16
N VAL A 596 3.85 -28.05 1.26
CA VAL A 596 3.80 -26.83 0.44
C VAL A 596 5.03 -25.95 0.68
N ARG A 597 5.46 -25.77 1.94
CA ARG A 597 6.70 -25.05 2.26
C ARG A 597 7.92 -25.66 1.55
N SER A 598 8.03 -27.00 1.54
CA SER A 598 9.16 -27.68 0.89
C SER A 598 9.23 -27.44 -0.62
N GLN A 599 8.09 -27.23 -1.27
CA GLN A 599 8.03 -26.93 -2.72
C GLN A 599 8.45 -25.51 -3.05
N VAL A 600 8.25 -24.56 -2.12
CA VAL A 600 8.55 -23.14 -2.33
C VAL A 600 9.95 -22.76 -1.82
N ARG A 601 10.57 -23.61 -0.98
CA ARG A 601 11.90 -23.36 -0.42
C ARG A 601 12.95 -23.21 -1.52
N GLY A 602 13.77 -22.16 -1.44
CA GLY A 602 14.84 -21.87 -2.41
C GLY A 602 14.40 -21.09 -3.64
N VAL A 603 13.10 -20.82 -3.81
CA VAL A 603 12.61 -19.92 -4.86
C VAL A 603 12.69 -18.46 -4.36
N PRO A 604 13.35 -17.55 -5.09
CA PRO A 604 13.36 -16.13 -4.73
C PRO A 604 11.94 -15.55 -4.66
N ALA A 605 11.64 -14.83 -3.59
CA ALA A 605 10.32 -14.24 -3.34
C ALA A 605 9.81 -13.35 -4.49
N PRO A 606 10.60 -12.45 -5.09
CA PRO A 606 10.14 -11.63 -6.22
C PRO A 606 9.68 -12.46 -7.42
N THR A 607 10.38 -13.55 -7.73
CA THR A 607 10.04 -14.44 -8.85
C THR A 607 8.69 -15.13 -8.63
N LEU A 608 8.44 -15.60 -7.41
CA LEU A 608 7.15 -16.20 -7.06
C LEU A 608 6.00 -15.17 -7.19
N ILE A 609 6.21 -13.94 -6.73
CA ILE A 609 5.19 -12.89 -6.82
C ILE A 609 4.89 -12.54 -8.29
N TRP A 610 5.92 -12.30 -9.09
CA TRP A 610 5.75 -11.95 -10.50
C TRP A 610 5.11 -13.07 -11.32
N THR A 611 5.45 -14.33 -11.05
CA THR A 611 4.79 -15.48 -11.70
C THR A 611 3.31 -15.56 -11.34
N LEU A 612 2.93 -15.35 -10.07
CA LEU A 612 1.52 -15.35 -9.66
C LEU A 612 0.73 -14.19 -10.27
N ILE A 613 1.32 -12.99 -10.33
CA ILE A 613 0.71 -11.83 -11.01
C ILE A 613 0.54 -12.12 -12.51
N ALA A 614 1.58 -12.65 -13.17
CA ALA A 614 1.55 -12.97 -14.59
C ALA A 614 0.50 -14.06 -14.91
N CYS A 615 0.45 -15.14 -14.13
CA CYS A 615 -0.56 -16.19 -14.29
C CYS A 615 -1.98 -15.64 -14.09
N SER A 616 -2.20 -14.86 -13.04
CA SER A 616 -3.52 -14.28 -12.75
C SER A 616 -3.98 -13.32 -13.85
N THR A 617 -3.08 -12.47 -14.35
CA THR A 617 -3.38 -11.53 -15.45
C THR A 617 -3.68 -12.26 -16.74
N ILE A 618 -2.91 -13.30 -17.10
CA ILE A 618 -3.16 -14.14 -18.28
C ILE A 618 -4.53 -14.81 -18.18
N ILE A 619 -4.87 -15.42 -17.05
CA ILE A 619 -6.18 -16.08 -16.86
C ILE A 619 -7.32 -15.06 -17.01
N CYS A 620 -7.20 -13.89 -16.37
CA CYS A 620 -8.19 -12.81 -16.49
C CYS A 620 -8.34 -12.33 -17.95
N LEU A 621 -7.24 -12.20 -18.69
CA LEU A 621 -7.26 -11.82 -20.11
C LEU A 621 -7.96 -12.89 -20.97
N LEU A 622 -7.65 -14.18 -20.74
CA LEU A 622 -8.28 -15.30 -21.44
C LEU A 622 -9.79 -15.36 -21.17
N GLN A 623 -10.22 -15.22 -19.91
CA GLN A 623 -11.64 -15.15 -19.55
C GLN A 623 -12.34 -13.96 -20.23
N GLY A 624 -11.66 -12.80 -20.28
CA GLY A 624 -12.17 -11.60 -20.97
C GLY A 624 -12.35 -11.83 -22.48
N LEU A 625 -11.43 -12.54 -23.13
CA LEU A 625 -11.52 -12.89 -24.55
C LEU A 625 -12.64 -13.92 -24.81
N GLN A 626 -12.79 -14.94 -23.96
CA GLN A 626 -13.85 -15.95 -24.06
C GLN A 626 -15.25 -15.34 -23.90
N ASN A 627 -15.44 -14.43 -22.94
CA ASN A 627 -16.70 -13.73 -22.76
C ASN A 627 -17.06 -12.82 -23.94
N ARG A 628 -16.08 -12.18 -24.58
CA ARG A 628 -16.29 -11.43 -25.82
C ARG A 628 -16.68 -12.34 -26.99
N SER A 629 -16.10 -13.52 -27.09
CA SER A 629 -16.47 -14.51 -28.11
C SER A 629 -17.91 -14.98 -27.93
N ARG A 630 -18.31 -15.38 -26.70
CA ARG A 630 -19.71 -15.75 -26.39
C ARG A 630 -20.71 -14.63 -26.69
N HIS A 631 -20.38 -13.38 -26.39
CA HIS A 631 -21.25 -12.25 -26.71
C HIS A 631 -21.42 -12.04 -28.23
N LYS A 632 -20.40 -12.31 -29.05
CA LYS A 632 -20.50 -12.25 -30.51
C LYS A 632 -21.35 -13.39 -31.08
N THR A 633 -21.27 -14.59 -30.51
CA THR A 633 -22.06 -15.75 -30.97
C THR A 633 -23.54 -15.60 -30.65
N VAL A 634 -23.88 -15.02 -29.49
CA VAL A 634 -25.27 -14.72 -29.12
C VAL A 634 -25.87 -13.60 -29.97
N SER A 635 -25.10 -12.56 -30.32
CA SER A 635 -25.59 -11.51 -31.23
C SER A 635 -25.75 -11.99 -32.68
N SER A 636 -24.97 -12.98 -33.13
CA SER A 636 -25.13 -13.56 -34.47
C SER A 636 -26.30 -14.55 -34.59
N GLN A 637 -26.76 -15.14 -33.48
CA GLN A 637 -27.93 -16.03 -33.45
C GLN A 637 -29.25 -15.27 -33.33
N SER A 638 -29.26 -14.03 -32.81
CA SER A 638 -30.46 -13.19 -32.76
C SER A 638 -30.86 -12.55 -34.10
N ASP A 639 -29.96 -12.58 -35.10
CA ASP A 639 -30.20 -11.99 -36.43
C ASP A 639 -30.69 -13.00 -37.48
N HIS A 640 -30.98 -14.25 -37.09
CA HIS A 640 -31.58 -15.27 -37.95
C HIS A 640 -32.92 -15.77 -37.39
N VAL A 641 -33.95 -14.95 -37.50
CA VAL A 641 -35.34 -15.41 -37.56
C VAL A 641 -35.77 -15.33 -39.04
N PRO A 642 -36.19 -16.43 -39.69
CA PRO A 642 -36.65 -16.36 -41.08
C PRO A 642 -38.11 -15.86 -41.10
N ASP A 643 -38.33 -14.71 -41.74
CA ASP A 643 -39.66 -14.23 -42.10
C ASP A 643 -40.28 -15.14 -43.17
N GLY A 644 -41.44 -15.72 -42.86
CA GLY A 644 -42.18 -16.54 -43.79
C GLY A 644 -43.58 -16.93 -43.31
N ALA A 645 -44.58 -16.31 -43.95
CA ALA A 645 -45.96 -16.75 -44.20
C ALA A 645 -47.13 -16.27 -43.29
N SER A 646 -47.97 -15.47 -43.96
CA SER A 646 -49.44 -15.53 -44.09
C SER A 646 -50.37 -14.88 -43.05
N ASP A 647 -50.94 -13.75 -43.48
CA ASP A 647 -52.38 -13.51 -43.72
C ASP A 647 -53.42 -13.65 -42.59
N LEU A 648 -54.04 -12.52 -42.20
CA LEU A 648 -55.47 -12.17 -42.40
C LEU A 648 -56.04 -11.26 -41.29
N CYS A 649 -56.82 -10.25 -41.74
CA CYS A 649 -57.84 -9.47 -41.00
C CYS A 649 -57.37 -8.62 -39.80
N GLY A 650 -57.75 -7.36 -39.62
CA GLY A 650 -58.72 -6.48 -40.25
C GLY A 650 -58.84 -5.22 -39.36
N LYS A 651 -59.22 -4.10 -40.00
CA LYS A 651 -59.76 -2.81 -39.50
C LYS A 651 -60.03 -2.72 -37.97
N SER A 652 -59.82 -1.60 -37.25
CA SER A 652 -60.14 -0.21 -37.60
C SER A 652 -59.63 0.75 -36.50
N ASP A 653 -59.35 1.99 -36.93
CA ASP A 653 -59.56 3.31 -36.30
C ASP A 653 -58.78 3.69 -35.03
N GLU A 654 -57.82 4.64 -35.16
CA GLU A 654 -57.96 6.09 -34.88
C GLU A 654 -57.56 6.37 -33.41
N GLN A 655 -56.76 7.37 -33.02
CA GLN A 655 -56.22 8.55 -33.67
C GLN A 655 -55.14 9.15 -32.72
N GLN A 656 -54.29 10.00 -33.31
CA GLN A 656 -53.46 11.06 -32.69
C GLN A 656 -52.04 10.74 -32.16
N ALA A 657 -51.12 10.83 -33.13
CA ALA A 657 -49.88 11.62 -33.15
C ALA A 657 -49.61 12.53 -31.93
N THR A 658 -48.42 12.53 -31.34
CA THR A 658 -47.14 13.11 -31.85
C THR A 658 -46.06 12.71 -30.82
N GLY A 659 -44.83 12.30 -31.09
CA GLY A 659 -43.85 12.75 -32.08
C GLY A 659 -42.57 13.15 -31.32
N SER A 660 -41.65 12.21 -31.06
CA SER A 660 -40.25 12.54 -30.72
C SER A 660 -39.34 11.31 -30.84
N THR A 661 -38.34 11.46 -31.69
CA THR A 661 -37.35 10.52 -32.21
C THR A 661 -36.39 9.95 -31.15
N ALA A 662 -36.38 8.63 -30.99
CA ALA A 662 -35.33 7.91 -30.28
C ALA A 662 -34.24 7.45 -31.27
N SER A 663 -33.13 8.20 -31.35
CA SER A 663 -31.90 7.76 -32.01
C SER A 663 -31.05 6.99 -31.01
N ALA A 664 -31.03 5.66 -31.13
CA ALA A 664 -30.04 4.80 -30.50
C ALA A 664 -28.66 5.09 -31.13
N ARG A 665 -27.69 5.58 -30.35
CA ARG A 665 -26.29 5.66 -30.78
C ARG A 665 -25.36 4.92 -29.82
N ARG A 666 -24.58 4.04 -30.48
CA ARG A 666 -23.57 3.09 -29.98
C ARG A 666 -22.52 3.75 -29.08
N CYS A 667 -22.08 3.01 -28.07
CA CYS A 667 -20.86 3.27 -27.32
C CYS A 667 -19.61 3.05 -28.19
N PRO A 668 -18.58 3.91 -28.15
CA PRO A 668 -17.25 3.57 -28.64
C PRO A 668 -16.42 2.93 -27.52
N ALA A 669 -15.88 1.74 -27.81
CA ALA A 669 -14.86 1.09 -27.01
C ALA A 669 -13.51 1.81 -27.21
N PHE A 670 -12.90 2.30 -26.13
CA PHE A 670 -11.54 2.85 -26.16
C PHE A 670 -10.50 1.74 -26.35
N ARG A 671 -9.72 1.82 -27.43
CA ARG A 671 -8.48 1.07 -27.67
C ARG A 671 -7.32 1.81 -27.00
N LEU A 672 -6.58 1.14 -26.11
CA LEU A 672 -5.19 1.50 -25.84
C LEU A 672 -4.33 0.91 -26.96
N SER A 673 -3.77 1.79 -27.79
CA SER A 673 -2.74 1.44 -28.76
C SER A 673 -1.38 1.58 -28.09
N LEU A 674 -0.71 0.45 -27.84
CA LEU A 674 0.71 0.38 -27.57
C LEU A 674 1.47 0.69 -28.87
N CYS A 675 2.11 1.86 -28.95
CA CYS A 675 3.09 2.14 -30.01
C CYS A 675 4.36 1.35 -29.71
N THR A 676 4.53 0.19 -30.35
CA THR A 676 5.84 -0.42 -30.58
C THR A 676 6.44 0.20 -31.84
N SER A 677 7.53 0.97 -31.67
CA SER A 677 8.40 1.44 -32.74
C SER A 677 9.10 0.25 -33.41
N ARG A 678 8.77 -0.03 -34.66
CA ARG A 678 9.62 -0.81 -35.56
C ARG A 678 10.52 0.15 -36.33
N ILE A 679 11.82 0.03 -36.07
CA ILE A 679 12.89 0.54 -36.91
C ILE A 679 12.95 -0.38 -38.14
N CYS A 680 12.81 0.19 -39.34
CA CYS A 680 13.22 -0.45 -40.59
C CYS A 680 14.08 0.53 -41.38
N CYS A 681 15.27 0.05 -41.74
CA CYS A 681 16.21 0.64 -42.70
C CYS A 681 15.68 0.58 -44.15
N GLY A 682 16.28 1.39 -45.01
CA GLY A 682 16.15 1.41 -46.47
C GLY A 682 16.42 2.83 -46.97
N GLU A 683 17.66 3.21 -47.26
CA GLU A 683 18.38 3.08 -48.54
C GLU A 683 17.68 3.75 -49.75
N ASP A 684 18.49 4.60 -50.40
CA ASP A 684 18.47 5.12 -51.76
C ASP A 684 17.48 6.20 -52.23
N GLY A 685 18.08 7.35 -52.60
CA GLY A 685 18.21 7.66 -54.02
C GLY A 685 17.49 8.90 -54.55
N ARG A 686 18.10 10.08 -54.36
CA ARG A 686 18.46 11.11 -55.37
C ARG A 686 18.54 12.50 -54.77
#